data_AF-A0AA85AKS0-F1
#
_entry.id   AF-A0AA85AKS0-F1
#
_cell.length_a   1.000
_cell.length_b   1.000
_cell.length_c   1.000
_cell.angle_alpha   90.00
_cell.angle_beta   90.00
_cell.angle_gamma   90.00
#
_symmetry.space_group_name_H-M   'P 1'
#
loop_
_entity.id
_entity.type
_entity.pdbx_description
1 polymer ?
#
loop_
_entity_poly.entity_id
_entity_poly.type
_entity_poly.pdbx_seq_one_letter_code
_entity_poly.pdbx_strand_id
1 'polypeptide(L)'
;MFSHCGSVKKSSSHKISCEGSTSDIEGYKFSYVRYICVIIGCILSGGLLRLLFHWFPHWMLWCTHKVCDLNEADKVKIKDISGIYIHKVQYPTRGKPRSQYHNSTTDAFLEKQNERPYIIHKKLKYIWNFESENFELLQNWDERPYDEVLNAPTLTTDLIETRRNLYGINKIDVSLTPIMRLVLNGCLTPFHCFQVFSCVIWFCVEYEIYATCIAVFSVTSLIFQVYELRKNERALKKTVCISSKVTVCRRRDGEDDFMLVDSTELVPGDLIAIPSSGCLMQCDAVLLMGNCIVNESSLTGESLPITKIPLPNGQYENTTFDFRSCPRHILFSGTSVIQTRGDINKRVLAVVIRTGFMTTKGELVRSIMFPKPMKFKFTQDAYQFLGALCGVALVGLCVSVYLMYWNKKELYYIILRPLDLVTIVIPPILPVAMSVGIVFAQRRLRNHGIYCINPSVMNVCGVINLTCFDKTGTLTEDGLDLWGVVPNRDGVLGKPEFEPSKLDYGPLVECMATCHSLTRIDGVLSGDPLDVKMFQSTKWEFIEVISEDQHNFDLVISAIVRPKEDECGDIFEKIPYEIGIVRQFPFSSSVQRMSVITRTLNESQFHIYTKGAPETIEVLCRRDTIPTNFHSNLLEFTREGFRVLALAWRPIKASYLRIMRISRDRVEHNLLFLGLLVMENRLKPESGPVIKTLRQANIRPVMVTGDHMLTSLSVARDCEMIDELDRVVIVTARPPPCPVNDFDSDVLNESQPIPVPNNGLSTEKNPNNIQDATNAGNNKNFSDDLINSLVQFHYAEDLHRPVTEVATTNIQLKRNLTKSDNRETSKQSFSKRLKTRFNFGRLQSPSKAFTRYLNVLYLL
;
A
#
# COMPACT_ATOMS: atom_id res chain seq x y z
N MET A 1 -23.50 26.42 -31.54
CA MET A 1 -24.20 25.46 -32.42
C MET A 1 -23.50 24.09 -32.40
N PHE A 2 -23.21 23.53 -31.21
CA PHE A 2 -22.68 22.19 -31.00
C PHE A 2 -23.15 21.70 -29.62
N SER A 3 -24.44 21.36 -29.57
CA SER A 3 -25.08 20.62 -28.49
C SER A 3 -26.43 20.23 -29.06
N HIS A 4 -26.67 18.93 -29.21
CA HIS A 4 -27.83 18.27 -29.81
C HIS A 4 -27.64 17.81 -31.26
N CYS A 5 -27.08 16.61 -31.41
CA CYS A 5 -27.69 15.57 -32.23
C CYS A 5 -27.03 14.22 -31.94
N GLY A 6 -27.83 13.18 -31.70
CA GLY A 6 -27.39 11.78 -31.69
C GLY A 6 -27.57 11.06 -30.35
N SER A 7 -28.77 10.56 -30.12
CA SER A 7 -29.03 9.41 -29.23
C SER A 7 -28.16 8.24 -29.70
N VAL A 8 -27.01 8.03 -29.04
CA VAL A 8 -26.21 6.83 -29.20
C VAL A 8 -26.80 5.79 -28.25
N LYS A 9 -27.22 4.64 -28.80
CA LYS A 9 -27.54 3.42 -28.04
C LYS A 9 -26.55 3.30 -26.88
N LYS A 10 -27.03 3.19 -25.63
CA LYS A 10 -26.20 2.81 -24.49
C LYS A 10 -25.47 1.51 -24.87
N SER A 11 -24.21 1.58 -25.28
CA SER A 11 -23.36 0.40 -25.30
C SER A 11 -23.22 -0.04 -23.84
N SER A 12 -23.30 -1.33 -23.59
CA SER A 12 -22.88 -1.93 -22.32
C SER A 12 -21.60 -1.25 -21.84
N SER A 13 -21.63 -0.60 -20.68
CA SER A 13 -20.43 0.03 -20.11
C SER A 13 -19.57 -1.08 -19.51
N HIS A 14 -18.73 -1.69 -20.33
CA HIS A 14 -17.74 -2.65 -19.86
C HIS A 14 -16.73 -1.90 -18.96
N LYS A 15 -16.31 -2.57 -17.89
CA LYS A 15 -15.36 -2.03 -16.91
C LYS A 15 -14.19 -2.99 -16.77
N ILE A 16 -13.01 -2.42 -16.57
CA ILE A 16 -11.79 -3.15 -16.23
C ILE A 16 -11.37 -2.74 -14.83
N SER A 17 -11.04 -3.71 -13.98
CA SER A 17 -10.44 -3.46 -12.68
C SER A 17 -8.92 -3.34 -12.81
N CYS A 18 -8.35 -2.34 -12.16
CA CYS A 18 -6.91 -2.18 -11.99
C CYS A 18 -6.66 -1.65 -10.59
N GLU A 19 -5.94 -2.40 -9.73
CA GLU A 19 -5.51 -1.93 -8.40
C GLU A 19 -6.65 -1.33 -7.54
N GLY A 20 -7.84 -1.94 -7.58
CA GLY A 20 -9.01 -1.48 -6.83
C GLY A 20 -9.77 -0.29 -7.44
N SER A 21 -9.36 0.26 -8.60
CA SER A 21 -10.18 1.20 -9.38
C SER A 21 -10.82 0.51 -10.58
N THR A 22 -12.08 0.86 -10.86
CA THR A 22 -12.78 0.44 -12.08
C THR A 22 -12.60 1.51 -13.16
N SER A 23 -12.06 1.14 -14.30
CA SER A 23 -11.90 1.98 -15.48
C SER A 23 -12.94 1.61 -16.53
N ASP A 24 -13.51 2.61 -17.21
CA ASP A 24 -14.47 2.37 -18.30
C ASP A 24 -13.68 2.05 -19.59
N ILE A 25 -14.13 1.04 -20.34
CA ILE A 25 -13.52 0.62 -21.59
C ILE A 25 -14.51 0.74 -22.77
N GLU A 26 -14.06 1.32 -23.88
CA GLU A 26 -14.82 1.49 -25.11
C GLU A 26 -14.03 1.00 -26.34
N GLY A 27 -14.68 0.24 -27.23
CA GLY A 27 -14.11 -0.28 -28.48
C GLY A 27 -14.28 0.66 -29.67
N TYR A 28 -13.26 0.73 -30.53
CA TYR A 28 -13.23 1.55 -31.73
C TYR A 28 -12.65 0.79 -32.93
N LYS A 29 -13.37 0.83 -34.06
CA LYS A 29 -12.98 0.24 -35.34
C LYS A 29 -12.57 1.31 -36.35
N PHE A 30 -11.50 1.06 -37.08
CA PHE A 30 -10.97 2.03 -38.04
C PHE A 30 -11.94 2.26 -39.21
N SER A 31 -12.12 3.53 -39.62
CA SER A 31 -12.97 3.90 -40.76
C SER A 31 -12.18 4.72 -41.77
N TYR A 32 -12.01 4.16 -42.97
CA TYR A 32 -11.21 4.77 -44.04
C TYR A 32 -11.76 6.12 -44.51
N VAL A 33 -13.09 6.23 -44.67
CA VAL A 33 -13.76 7.47 -45.11
C VAL A 33 -13.52 8.60 -44.11
N ARG A 34 -13.70 8.31 -42.81
CA ARG A 34 -13.48 9.27 -41.73
C ARG A 34 -12.03 9.74 -41.66
N TYR A 35 -11.10 8.81 -41.84
CA TYR A 35 -9.66 9.11 -41.87
C TYR A 35 -9.28 10.05 -43.02
N ILE A 36 -9.80 9.81 -44.24
CA ILE A 36 -9.56 10.71 -45.39
C ILE A 36 -10.10 12.11 -45.12
N CYS A 37 -11.33 12.24 -44.59
CA CYS A 37 -11.89 13.54 -44.24
C CYS A 37 -11.00 14.32 -43.25
N VAL A 38 -10.43 13.61 -42.27
CA VAL A 38 -9.50 14.21 -41.31
C VAL A 38 -8.21 14.69 -41.98
N ILE A 39 -7.63 13.92 -42.92
CA ILE A 39 -6.44 14.34 -43.67
C ILE A 39 -6.73 15.60 -44.48
N ILE A 40 -7.85 15.63 -45.22
CA ILE A 40 -8.26 16.79 -46.02
C ILE A 40 -8.41 18.02 -45.10
N GLY A 41 -9.08 17.87 -43.94
CA GLY A 41 -9.19 18.93 -42.95
C GLY A 41 -7.84 19.40 -42.40
N CYS A 42 -6.89 18.48 -42.17
CA CYS A 42 -5.53 18.82 -41.75
C CYS A 42 -4.80 19.65 -42.81
N ILE A 43 -4.91 19.29 -44.10
CA ILE A 43 -4.30 20.03 -45.21
C ILE A 43 -4.93 21.42 -45.35
N LEU A 44 -6.26 21.50 -45.36
CA LEU A 44 -6.99 22.78 -45.50
C LEU A 44 -6.70 23.75 -44.34
N SER A 45 -6.49 23.22 -43.13
CA SER A 45 -6.18 24.02 -41.94
C SER A 45 -4.70 24.42 -41.82
N GLY A 46 -3.84 24.06 -42.78
CA GLY A 46 -2.40 24.28 -42.68
C GLY A 46 -1.76 23.57 -41.48
N GLY A 47 -2.35 22.48 -41.01
CA GLY A 47 -1.85 21.71 -39.86
C GLY A 47 -2.41 22.10 -38.48
N LEU A 48 -3.21 23.17 -38.37
CA LEU A 48 -3.84 23.56 -37.09
C LEU A 48 -4.75 22.45 -36.53
N LEU A 49 -5.49 21.76 -37.39
CA LEU A 49 -6.34 20.64 -36.97
C LEU A 49 -5.49 19.47 -36.43
N ARG A 50 -4.29 19.26 -36.98
CA ARG A 50 -3.36 18.22 -36.51
C ARG A 50 -2.79 18.54 -35.14
N LEU A 51 -2.51 19.82 -34.88
CA LEU A 51 -2.10 20.32 -33.56
C LEU A 51 -3.20 20.12 -32.52
N LEU A 52 -4.45 20.42 -32.87
CA LEU A 52 -5.60 20.22 -31.99
C LEU A 52 -5.78 18.73 -31.62
N PHE A 53 -5.58 17.82 -32.57
CA PHE A 53 -5.56 16.38 -32.31
C PHE A 53 -4.38 15.90 -31.47
N HIS A 54 -3.26 16.62 -31.46
CA HIS A 54 -2.14 16.34 -30.56
C HIS A 54 -2.52 16.64 -29.10
N TRP A 55 -3.23 17.73 -28.84
CA TRP A 55 -3.71 18.09 -27.50
C TRP A 55 -4.89 17.26 -27.03
N PHE A 56 -5.77 16.87 -27.95
CA PHE A 56 -6.94 16.04 -27.66
C PHE A 56 -6.91 14.75 -28.48
N PRO A 57 -6.10 13.74 -28.08
CA PRO A 57 -5.99 12.47 -28.81
C PRO A 57 -7.32 11.74 -28.96
N HIS A 58 -8.22 11.88 -27.98
CA HIS A 58 -9.55 11.28 -28.03
C HIS A 58 -10.46 11.87 -29.11
N TRP A 59 -10.26 13.15 -29.49
CA TRP A 59 -10.99 13.75 -30.62
C TRP A 59 -10.50 13.16 -31.93
N MET A 60 -9.18 12.93 -32.06
CA MET A 60 -8.63 12.24 -33.22
C MET A 60 -9.24 10.85 -33.37
N LEU A 61 -9.38 10.10 -32.27
CA LEU A 61 -10.02 8.79 -32.27
C LEU A 61 -11.48 8.88 -32.73
N TRP A 62 -12.25 9.83 -32.19
CA TRP A 62 -13.66 10.03 -32.54
C TRP A 62 -13.85 10.43 -34.02
N CYS A 63 -12.97 11.28 -34.54
CA CYS A 63 -13.00 11.73 -35.93
C CYS A 63 -12.49 10.67 -36.92
N THR A 64 -11.70 9.68 -36.51
CA THR A 64 -11.10 8.67 -37.42
C THR A 64 -11.70 7.27 -37.29
N HIS A 65 -12.29 6.91 -36.14
CA HIS A 65 -12.82 5.57 -35.86
C HIS A 65 -14.33 5.64 -35.58
N LYS A 66 -15.01 4.49 -35.69
CA LYS A 66 -16.42 4.31 -35.29
C LYS A 66 -16.46 3.49 -34.01
N VAL A 67 -17.36 3.82 -33.09
CA VAL A 67 -17.59 3.03 -31.86
C VAL A 67 -18.12 1.65 -32.28
N CYS A 68 -17.57 0.60 -31.71
CA CYS A 68 -17.93 -0.80 -31.94
C CYS A 68 -17.85 -1.60 -30.63
N ASP A 69 -18.36 -2.83 -30.67
CA ASP A 69 -18.19 -3.78 -29.57
C ASP A 69 -16.71 -4.14 -29.41
N LEU A 70 -16.32 -4.55 -28.19
CA LEU A 70 -14.92 -4.77 -27.85
C LEU A 70 -14.26 -5.90 -28.65
N ASN A 71 -15.04 -6.90 -29.08
CA ASN A 71 -14.56 -8.04 -29.87
C ASN A 71 -14.05 -7.61 -31.27
N GLU A 72 -14.69 -6.62 -31.89
CA GLU A 72 -14.29 -6.12 -33.22
C GLU A 72 -13.35 -4.91 -33.17
N ALA A 73 -12.88 -4.52 -31.98
CA ALA A 73 -12.15 -3.29 -31.80
C ALA A 73 -10.70 -3.39 -32.32
N ASP A 74 -10.30 -2.45 -33.19
CA ASP A 74 -8.89 -2.26 -33.57
C ASP A 74 -8.14 -1.47 -32.49
N LYS A 75 -8.85 -0.54 -31.86
CA LYS A 75 -8.37 0.30 -30.78
C LYS A 75 -9.37 0.34 -29.65
N VAL A 76 -8.83 0.49 -28.46
CA VAL A 76 -9.58 0.53 -27.22
C VAL A 76 -9.25 1.83 -26.51
N LYS A 77 -10.29 2.51 -26.04
CA LYS A 77 -10.20 3.70 -25.19
C LYS A 77 -10.49 3.28 -23.75
N ILE A 78 -9.53 3.48 -22.86
CA ILE A 78 -9.65 3.23 -21.43
C ILE A 78 -9.69 4.56 -20.71
N LYS A 79 -10.76 4.81 -19.94
CA LYS A 79 -10.93 5.99 -19.11
C LYS A 79 -10.76 5.59 -17.65
N ASP A 80 -9.67 6.04 -17.06
CA ASP A 80 -9.35 5.84 -15.65
C ASP A 80 -9.38 7.19 -14.91
N ILE A 81 -9.27 7.16 -13.58
CA ILE A 81 -9.06 8.33 -12.72
C ILE A 81 -7.86 9.14 -13.23
N SER A 82 -6.85 8.45 -13.77
CA SER A 82 -5.64 9.07 -14.30
C SER A 82 -5.76 9.79 -15.63
N GLY A 83 -6.83 9.54 -16.40
CA GLY A 83 -7.04 10.16 -17.70
C GLY A 83 -7.56 9.18 -18.74
N ILE A 84 -7.48 9.58 -20.01
CA ILE A 84 -7.91 8.79 -21.16
C ILE A 84 -6.69 8.20 -21.86
N TYR A 85 -6.66 6.88 -22.02
CA TYR A 85 -5.61 6.15 -22.73
C TYR A 85 -6.19 5.47 -23.95
N ILE A 86 -5.43 5.48 -25.04
CA ILE A 86 -5.82 4.86 -26.31
C ILE A 86 -4.79 3.78 -26.61
N HIS A 87 -5.24 2.54 -26.67
CA HIS A 87 -4.41 1.36 -26.93
C HIS A 87 -4.83 0.68 -28.22
N LYS A 88 -3.87 0.12 -28.95
CA LYS A 88 -4.14 -0.74 -30.11
C LYS A 88 -4.30 -2.18 -29.61
N VAL A 89 -5.32 -2.88 -30.08
CA VAL A 89 -5.49 -4.31 -29.80
C VAL A 89 -4.39 -5.09 -30.54
N GLN A 90 -3.67 -5.92 -29.80
CA GLN A 90 -2.61 -6.76 -30.35
C GLN A 90 -3.16 -8.18 -30.51
N TYR A 91 -2.85 -8.78 -31.66
CA TYR A 91 -3.15 -10.17 -31.95
C TYR A 91 -1.84 -10.94 -31.91
N PRO A 92 -1.78 -12.09 -31.22
CA PRO A 92 -0.59 -12.91 -31.20
C PRO A 92 -0.24 -13.35 -32.64
N THR A 93 1.04 -13.32 -32.97
CA THR A 93 1.51 -13.78 -34.27
C THR A 93 1.34 -15.30 -34.31
N ARG A 94 0.56 -15.84 -35.26
CA ARG A 94 0.42 -17.29 -35.45
C ARG A 94 1.81 -17.91 -35.66
N GLY A 95 2.37 -18.49 -34.61
CA GLY A 95 3.48 -19.41 -34.72
C GLY A 95 3.04 -20.64 -35.50
N LYS A 96 3.97 -21.31 -36.19
CA LYS A 96 3.67 -22.59 -36.85
C LYS A 96 3.12 -23.58 -35.79
N PRO A 97 2.04 -24.33 -36.07
CA PRO A 97 1.55 -25.33 -35.14
C PRO A 97 2.65 -26.39 -34.93
N ARG A 98 3.12 -26.54 -33.69
CA ARG A 98 4.09 -27.59 -33.32
C ARG A 98 3.37 -28.64 -32.48
N SER A 99 3.43 -29.89 -32.97
CA SER A 99 3.29 -31.17 -32.28
C SER A 99 2.04 -31.42 -31.41
N GLN A 100 1.23 -32.38 -31.86
CA GLN A 100 -0.02 -32.90 -31.29
C GLN A 100 0.13 -33.81 -30.04
N TYR A 101 1.18 -33.66 -29.22
CA TYR A 101 1.39 -34.54 -28.07
C TYR A 101 1.58 -33.77 -26.76
N HIS A 102 0.48 -33.31 -26.14
CA HIS A 102 0.49 -32.90 -24.73
C HIS A 102 -0.77 -33.41 -24.01
N ASN A 103 -0.56 -34.33 -23.06
CA ASN A 103 -1.61 -35.00 -22.26
C ASN A 103 -1.87 -34.31 -20.91
N SER A 104 -1.47 -33.05 -20.71
CA SER A 104 -1.78 -32.30 -19.49
C SER A 104 -2.88 -31.26 -19.76
N THR A 105 -3.91 -31.24 -18.92
CA THR A 105 -5.04 -30.28 -19.00
C THR A 105 -4.58 -28.83 -18.83
N THR A 106 -3.46 -28.61 -18.14
CA THR A 106 -2.90 -27.28 -17.85
C THR A 106 -2.16 -26.68 -19.06
N ASP A 107 -1.49 -27.49 -19.87
CA ASP A 107 -0.73 -27.01 -21.04
C ASP A 107 -1.67 -26.58 -22.17
N ALA A 108 -2.75 -27.34 -22.41
CA ALA A 108 -3.78 -26.99 -23.37
C ALA A 108 -4.53 -25.68 -23.02
N PHE A 109 -4.65 -25.37 -21.72
CA PHE A 109 -5.24 -24.11 -21.26
C PHE A 109 -4.31 -22.91 -21.52
N LEU A 110 -3.01 -23.06 -21.28
CA LEU A 110 -2.01 -22.00 -21.50
C LEU A 110 -1.82 -21.68 -22.99
N GLU A 111 -1.82 -22.71 -23.86
CA GLU A 111 -1.78 -22.50 -25.31
C GLU A 111 -3.01 -21.72 -25.80
N LYS A 112 -4.20 -22.07 -25.32
CA LYS A 112 -5.44 -21.34 -25.63
C LYS A 112 -5.43 -19.89 -25.14
N GLN A 113 -4.67 -19.56 -24.08
CA GLN A 113 -4.53 -18.16 -23.63
C GLN A 113 -3.55 -17.37 -24.49
N ASN A 114 -2.50 -18.01 -25.01
CA ASN A 114 -1.50 -17.36 -25.86
C ASN A 114 -2.05 -16.92 -27.22
N GLU A 115 -3.13 -17.53 -27.71
CA GLU A 115 -3.77 -17.18 -28.98
C GLU A 115 -4.81 -16.05 -28.88
N ARG A 116 -5.11 -15.58 -27.66
CA ARG A 116 -6.15 -14.57 -27.45
C ARG A 116 -5.66 -13.14 -27.74
N PRO A 117 -6.51 -12.25 -28.25
CA PRO A 117 -6.17 -10.84 -28.39
C PRO A 117 -5.92 -10.23 -27.01
N TYR A 118 -4.95 -9.31 -26.94
CA TYR A 118 -4.56 -8.68 -25.68
C TYR A 118 -4.25 -7.19 -25.86
N ILE A 119 -4.33 -6.46 -24.75
CA ILE A 119 -3.96 -5.05 -24.65
C ILE A 119 -2.96 -4.86 -23.51
N ILE A 120 -2.06 -3.89 -23.64
CA ILE A 120 -1.12 -3.55 -22.56
C ILE A 120 -1.48 -2.16 -22.02
N HIS A 121 -2.10 -2.12 -20.84
CA HIS A 121 -2.48 -0.88 -20.16
C HIS A 121 -1.60 -0.67 -18.93
N LYS A 122 -0.95 0.50 -18.79
CA LYS A 122 0.00 0.81 -17.70
C LYS A 122 1.04 -0.29 -17.42
N LYS A 123 1.56 -0.93 -18.48
CA LYS A 123 2.53 -2.06 -18.41
C LYS A 123 1.97 -3.38 -17.86
N LEU A 124 0.64 -3.49 -17.67
CA LEU A 124 -0.07 -4.73 -17.37
C LEU A 124 -0.68 -5.30 -18.65
N LYS A 125 -0.63 -6.63 -18.81
CA LYS A 125 -1.23 -7.35 -19.94
C LYS A 125 -2.65 -7.78 -19.58
N TYR A 126 -3.61 -7.35 -20.39
CA TYR A 126 -5.01 -7.75 -20.28
C TYR A 126 -5.37 -8.62 -21.48
N ILE A 127 -5.97 -9.76 -21.21
CA ILE A 127 -6.30 -10.78 -22.20
C ILE A 127 -7.81 -10.80 -22.39
N TRP A 128 -8.25 -11.01 -23.63
CA TRP A 128 -9.66 -11.18 -23.94
C TRP A 128 -10.20 -12.47 -23.34
N ASN A 129 -11.28 -12.37 -22.57
CA ASN A 129 -12.05 -13.52 -22.12
C ASN A 129 -13.32 -13.65 -22.98
N PHE A 130 -13.49 -14.81 -23.61
CA PHE A 130 -14.62 -15.10 -24.50
C PHE A 130 -15.94 -15.31 -23.74
N GLU A 131 -15.87 -15.74 -22.47
CA GLU A 131 -17.08 -15.99 -21.67
C GLU A 131 -17.67 -14.70 -21.12
N SER A 132 -16.82 -13.78 -20.66
CA SER A 132 -17.23 -12.49 -20.10
C SER A 132 -17.29 -11.36 -21.14
N GLU A 133 -16.93 -11.63 -22.39
CA GLU A 133 -16.80 -10.65 -23.49
C GLU A 133 -16.07 -9.36 -23.07
N ASN A 134 -15.01 -9.50 -22.27
CA ASN A 134 -14.28 -8.37 -21.71
C ASN A 134 -12.78 -8.64 -21.65
N PHE A 135 -11.99 -7.57 -21.52
CA PHE A 135 -10.56 -7.66 -21.26
C PHE A 135 -10.33 -7.80 -19.75
N GLU A 136 -9.80 -8.94 -19.35
CA GLU A 136 -9.46 -9.25 -17.96
C GLU A 136 -7.95 -9.15 -17.77
N LEU A 137 -7.53 -8.78 -16.55
CA LEU A 137 -6.11 -8.77 -16.21
C LEU A 137 -5.61 -10.22 -16.29
N LEU A 138 -4.45 -10.44 -16.90
CA LEU A 138 -3.82 -11.76 -16.93
C LEU A 138 -3.72 -12.30 -15.49
N GLN A 139 -4.38 -13.43 -15.24
CA GLN A 139 -4.33 -14.08 -13.94
C GLN A 139 -2.89 -14.40 -13.57
N ASN A 140 -2.54 -14.01 -12.35
CA ASN A 140 -1.24 -14.29 -11.80
C ASN A 140 -1.11 -15.78 -11.46
N TRP A 141 0.14 -16.27 -11.40
CA TRP A 141 0.40 -17.66 -11.05
C TRP A 141 0.14 -17.98 -9.57
N ASP A 142 -0.04 -16.98 -8.70
CA ASP A 142 -0.40 -17.14 -7.28
C ASP A 142 -1.87 -17.53 -7.07
N GLU A 143 -2.77 -17.35 -8.03
CA GLU A 143 -4.20 -17.69 -7.86
C GLU A 143 -4.46 -19.21 -7.89
N ARG A 144 -3.40 -20.03 -7.97
CA ARG A 144 -3.45 -21.49 -7.99
C ARG A 144 -3.72 -22.10 -6.61
N PRO A 145 -4.23 -23.34 -6.56
CA PRO A 145 -4.39 -24.06 -5.30
C PRO A 145 -3.04 -24.25 -4.60
N TYR A 146 -3.07 -24.21 -3.27
CA TYR A 146 -1.90 -24.30 -2.40
C TYR A 146 -0.95 -25.47 -2.74
N ASP A 147 -1.52 -26.64 -3.04
CA ASP A 147 -0.77 -27.87 -3.31
C ASP A 147 0.03 -27.82 -4.61
N GLU A 148 -0.45 -27.08 -5.62
CA GLU A 148 0.28 -26.87 -6.88
C GLU A 148 1.50 -25.97 -6.70
N VAL A 149 1.42 -25.00 -5.79
CA VAL A 149 2.54 -24.10 -5.48
C VAL A 149 3.60 -24.84 -4.66
N LEU A 150 3.17 -25.67 -3.69
CA LEU A 150 4.07 -26.45 -2.84
C LEU A 150 4.82 -27.53 -3.63
N ASN A 151 4.11 -28.26 -4.49
CA ASN A 151 4.66 -29.36 -5.30
C ASN A 151 4.94 -28.93 -6.74
N ALA A 152 5.38 -27.68 -6.94
CA ALA A 152 5.63 -27.14 -8.27
C ALA A 152 6.66 -28.01 -9.02
N PRO A 153 6.31 -28.58 -10.19
CA PRO A 153 7.23 -29.41 -10.95
C PRO A 153 8.31 -28.55 -11.63
N THR A 154 9.48 -29.13 -11.87
CA THR A 154 10.50 -28.51 -12.72
C THR A 154 9.96 -28.33 -14.14
N LEU A 155 10.25 -27.16 -14.72
CA LEU A 155 9.72 -26.79 -16.03
C LEU A 155 10.58 -27.35 -17.17
N THR A 156 9.91 -27.80 -18.23
CA THR A 156 10.52 -28.15 -19.51
C THR A 156 10.74 -26.90 -20.36
N THR A 157 11.68 -26.97 -21.32
CA THR A 157 12.01 -25.85 -22.22
C THR A 157 10.79 -25.33 -23.00
N ASP A 158 9.90 -26.23 -23.44
CA ASP A 158 8.71 -25.86 -24.21
C ASP A 158 7.70 -25.08 -23.36
N LEU A 159 7.49 -25.52 -22.12
CA LEU A 159 6.60 -24.83 -21.18
C LEU A 159 7.13 -23.45 -20.80
N ILE A 160 8.46 -23.31 -20.71
CA ILE A 160 9.12 -22.02 -20.47
C ILE A 160 8.85 -21.06 -21.62
N GLU A 161 8.98 -21.49 -22.87
CA GLU A 161 8.68 -20.65 -24.04
C GLU A 161 7.20 -20.23 -24.06
N THR A 162 6.28 -21.15 -23.77
CA THR A 162 4.84 -20.87 -23.69
C THR A 162 4.53 -19.83 -22.60
N ARG A 163 5.11 -19.98 -21.40
CA ARG A 163 4.93 -19.02 -20.30
C ARG A 163 5.62 -17.69 -20.57
N ARG A 164 6.76 -17.69 -21.27
CA ARG A 164 7.47 -16.47 -21.69
C ARG A 164 6.66 -15.67 -22.70
N ASN A 165 5.94 -16.33 -23.61
CA ASN A 165 5.01 -15.66 -24.52
C ASN A 165 3.79 -15.07 -23.79
N LEU A 166 3.32 -15.74 -22.73
CA LEU A 166 2.15 -15.31 -21.95
C LEU A 166 2.49 -14.14 -21.03
N TYR A 167 3.46 -14.30 -20.12
CA TYR A 167 3.84 -13.33 -19.09
C TYR A 167 4.88 -12.30 -19.56
N GLY A 168 5.61 -12.58 -20.64
CA GLY A 168 6.70 -11.74 -21.11
C GLY A 168 8.01 -12.00 -20.36
N ILE A 169 9.03 -11.19 -20.68
CA ILE A 169 10.34 -11.22 -20.03
C ILE A 169 10.28 -10.63 -18.62
N ASN A 170 11.06 -11.17 -17.68
CA ASN A 170 11.18 -10.63 -16.33
C ASN A 170 12.06 -9.37 -16.30
N LYS A 171 11.55 -8.27 -16.83
CA LYS A 171 12.26 -6.99 -16.88
C LYS A 171 11.33 -5.81 -16.64
N ILE A 172 11.65 -5.00 -15.62
CA ILE A 172 11.00 -3.71 -15.39
C ILE A 172 11.67 -2.68 -16.29
N ASP A 173 11.27 -2.65 -17.56
CA ASP A 173 11.87 -1.74 -18.55
C ASP A 173 11.25 -0.35 -18.51
N VAL A 174 12.03 0.60 -18.00
CA VAL A 174 11.74 2.03 -18.09
C VAL A 174 12.32 2.55 -19.41
N SER A 175 11.44 2.68 -20.40
CA SER A 175 11.79 3.17 -21.73
C SER A 175 12.11 4.67 -21.67
N LEU A 176 13.33 5.03 -22.04
CA LEU A 176 13.78 6.41 -22.16
C LEU A 176 13.05 7.09 -23.33
N THR A 177 12.36 8.20 -23.08
CA THR A 177 11.71 8.95 -24.17
C THR A 177 12.79 9.56 -25.09
N PRO A 178 12.64 9.53 -26.42
CA PRO A 178 13.61 10.16 -27.31
C PRO A 178 13.69 11.67 -27.06
N ILE A 179 14.89 12.25 -27.07
CA ILE A 179 15.09 13.69 -26.82
C ILE A 179 14.28 14.53 -27.81
N MET A 180 14.25 14.13 -29.08
CA MET A 180 13.44 14.82 -30.11
C MET A 180 11.94 14.81 -29.77
N ARG A 181 11.42 13.71 -29.23
CA ARG A 181 10.02 13.65 -28.79
C ARG A 181 9.79 14.55 -27.56
N LEU A 182 10.74 14.63 -26.63
CA LEU A 182 10.65 15.54 -25.48
C LEU A 182 10.63 17.01 -25.91
N VAL A 183 11.55 17.40 -26.79
CA VAL A 183 11.59 18.76 -27.35
C VAL A 183 10.31 19.07 -28.11
N LEU A 184 9.85 18.17 -28.98
CA LEU A 184 8.63 18.37 -29.75
C LEU A 184 7.39 18.46 -28.86
N ASN A 185 7.25 17.59 -27.86
CA ASN A 185 6.15 17.67 -26.90
C ASN A 185 6.21 18.97 -26.07
N GLY A 186 7.40 19.44 -25.72
CA GLY A 186 7.59 20.72 -25.03
C GLY A 186 7.20 21.92 -25.89
N CYS A 187 7.71 21.97 -27.14
CA CYS A 187 7.36 23.02 -28.11
C CYS A 187 5.87 23.06 -28.43
N LEU A 188 5.23 21.90 -28.53
CA LEU A 188 3.81 21.79 -28.85
C LEU A 188 2.90 22.00 -27.63
N THR A 189 3.42 22.40 -26.47
CA THR A 189 2.53 22.83 -25.38
C THR A 189 1.75 24.09 -25.79
N PRO A 190 0.47 24.23 -25.42
CA PRO A 190 -0.36 25.38 -25.83
C PRO A 190 0.30 26.73 -25.56
N PHE A 191 1.08 26.81 -24.48
CA PHE A 191 1.81 27.99 -24.09
C PHE A 191 2.99 28.34 -25.02
N HIS A 192 3.85 27.38 -25.36
CA HIS A 192 4.96 27.64 -26.29
C HIS A 192 4.44 27.94 -27.69
N CYS A 193 3.34 27.29 -28.12
CA CYS A 193 2.64 27.65 -29.35
C CYS A 193 2.15 29.11 -29.33
N PHE A 194 1.58 29.55 -28.21
CA PHE A 194 1.16 30.94 -28.03
C PHE A 194 2.35 31.91 -28.04
N GLN A 195 3.48 31.57 -27.40
CA GLN A 195 4.69 32.39 -27.43
C GLN A 195 5.25 32.54 -28.85
N VAL A 196 5.32 31.45 -29.63
CA VAL A 196 5.76 31.51 -31.04
C VAL A 196 4.81 32.40 -31.85
N PHE A 197 3.49 32.26 -31.64
CA PHE A 197 2.50 33.14 -32.26
C PHE A 197 2.75 34.62 -31.91
N SER A 198 2.97 34.95 -30.63
CA SER A 198 3.27 36.32 -30.19
C SER A 198 4.56 36.86 -30.79
N CYS A 199 5.64 36.07 -30.83
CA CYS A 199 6.89 36.46 -31.47
C CYS A 199 6.69 36.79 -32.96
N VAL A 200 5.90 35.99 -33.69
CA VAL A 200 5.60 36.25 -35.11
C VAL A 200 4.87 37.60 -35.26
N ILE A 201 3.87 37.87 -34.42
CA ILE A 201 3.15 39.15 -34.46
C ILE A 201 4.09 40.33 -34.14
N TRP A 202 4.96 40.22 -33.14
CA TRP A 202 5.91 41.28 -32.78
C TRP A 202 6.96 41.53 -33.85
N PHE A 203 7.43 40.51 -34.57
CA PHE A 203 8.28 40.72 -35.74
C PHE A 203 7.54 41.46 -36.84
N CYS A 204 6.26 41.15 -37.09
CA CYS A 204 5.44 41.88 -38.05
C CYS A 204 5.21 43.35 -37.63
N VAL A 205 5.16 43.65 -36.34
CA VAL A 205 4.93 45.01 -35.79
C VAL A 205 6.26 45.76 -35.55
N GLU A 206 7.39 45.27 -36.08
CA GLU A 206 8.72 45.88 -35.96
C GLU A 206 9.25 45.96 -34.51
N TYR A 207 8.75 45.10 -33.61
CA TYR A 207 9.16 44.98 -32.20
C TYR A 207 10.28 43.93 -32.02
N GLU A 208 11.32 44.01 -32.85
CA GLU A 208 12.31 42.94 -33.04
C GLU A 208 13.14 42.63 -31.77
N ILE A 209 13.55 43.67 -31.02
CA ILE A 209 14.38 43.50 -29.81
C ILE A 209 13.62 42.70 -28.74
N TYR A 210 12.34 43.01 -28.54
CA TYR A 210 11.53 42.31 -27.55
C TYR A 210 11.24 40.87 -27.99
N ALA A 211 10.89 40.68 -29.26
CA ALA A 211 10.62 39.36 -29.83
C ALA A 211 11.83 38.43 -29.74
N THR A 212 13.03 38.93 -30.04
CA THR A 212 14.28 38.18 -29.93
C THR A 212 14.62 37.82 -28.48
N CYS A 213 14.49 38.75 -27.53
CA CYS A 213 14.71 38.48 -26.11
C CYS A 213 13.78 37.37 -25.58
N ILE A 214 12.48 37.45 -25.86
CA ILE A 214 11.51 36.42 -25.42
C ILE A 214 11.80 35.08 -26.09
N ALA A 215 12.14 35.06 -27.38
CA ALA A 215 12.50 33.83 -28.07
C ALA A 215 13.72 33.15 -27.42
N VAL A 216 14.77 33.90 -27.05
CA VAL A 216 15.95 33.39 -26.35
C VAL A 216 15.59 32.82 -24.98
N PHE A 217 14.77 33.53 -24.19
CA PHE A 217 14.31 33.03 -22.89
C PHE A 217 13.46 31.75 -23.01
N SER A 218 12.58 31.67 -24.00
CA SER A 218 11.77 30.47 -24.23
C SER A 218 12.61 29.26 -24.63
N VAL A 219 13.59 29.45 -25.53
CA VAL A 219 14.50 28.38 -25.95
C VAL A 219 15.35 27.88 -24.79
N THR A 220 15.95 28.77 -24.00
CA THR A 220 16.76 28.38 -22.84
C THR A 220 15.94 27.67 -21.77
N SER A 221 14.73 28.14 -21.48
CA SER A 221 13.78 27.50 -20.56
C SER A 221 13.41 26.08 -21.02
N LEU A 222 13.10 25.91 -22.31
CA LEU A 222 12.78 24.60 -22.89
C LEU A 222 13.97 23.63 -22.81
N ILE A 223 15.19 24.09 -23.10
CA ILE A 223 16.42 23.28 -22.98
C ILE A 223 16.59 22.82 -21.53
N PHE A 224 16.44 23.72 -20.56
CA PHE A 224 16.56 23.40 -19.14
C PHE A 224 15.52 22.35 -18.71
N GLN A 225 14.25 22.54 -19.10
CA GLN A 225 13.16 21.61 -18.79
C GLN A 225 13.43 20.21 -19.38
N VAL A 226 13.86 20.12 -20.64
CA VAL A 226 14.18 18.84 -21.28
C VAL A 226 15.39 18.18 -20.63
N TYR A 227 16.42 18.94 -20.27
CA TYR A 227 17.59 18.44 -19.57
C TYR A 227 17.23 17.85 -18.20
N GLU A 228 16.45 18.57 -17.40
CA GLU A 228 16.01 18.13 -16.08
C GLU A 228 15.14 16.86 -16.16
N LEU A 229 14.15 16.85 -17.05
CA LEU A 229 13.30 15.68 -17.27
C LEU A 229 14.14 14.46 -17.69
N ARG A 230 15.11 14.65 -18.58
CA ARG A 230 15.99 13.59 -19.04
C ARG A 230 16.91 13.06 -17.95
N LYS A 231 17.42 13.94 -17.09
CA LYS A 231 18.23 13.56 -15.92
C LYS A 231 17.41 12.71 -14.96
N ASN A 232 16.17 13.09 -14.69
CA ASN A 232 15.25 12.35 -13.81
C ASN A 232 14.88 10.97 -14.38
N GLU A 233 14.56 10.86 -15.68
CA GLU A 233 14.31 9.56 -16.32
C GLU A 233 15.52 8.62 -16.24
N ARG A 234 16.74 9.13 -16.43
CA ARG A 234 17.98 8.34 -16.34
C ARG A 234 18.26 7.87 -14.92
N ALA A 235 18.03 8.73 -13.93
CA ALA A 235 18.19 8.37 -12.52
C ALA A 235 17.24 7.22 -12.15
N LEU A 236 15.95 7.35 -12.50
CA LEU A 236 14.94 6.31 -12.27
C LEU A 236 15.33 4.99 -12.95
N LYS A 237 15.77 5.04 -14.21
CA LYS A 237 16.18 3.84 -14.96
C LYS A 237 17.36 3.12 -14.30
N LYS A 238 18.37 3.86 -13.80
CA LYS A 238 19.55 3.27 -13.15
C LYS A 238 19.18 2.54 -11.85
N THR A 239 18.24 3.07 -11.08
CA THR A 239 17.81 2.46 -9.81
C THR A 239 16.93 1.22 -10.03
N VAL A 240 16.12 1.22 -11.09
CA VAL A 240 15.11 0.18 -11.32
C VAL A 240 15.62 -0.99 -12.16
N CYS A 241 16.39 -0.72 -13.22
CA CYS A 241 16.81 -1.73 -14.21
C CYS A 241 18.10 -2.44 -13.78
N ILE A 242 18.04 -3.22 -12.71
CA ILE A 242 19.12 -4.11 -12.27
C ILE A 242 18.77 -5.53 -12.75
N SER A 243 19.72 -6.22 -13.38
CA SER A 243 19.63 -7.64 -13.73
C SER A 243 20.80 -8.38 -13.12
N SER A 244 20.57 -9.62 -12.69
CA SER A 244 21.59 -10.47 -12.08
C SER A 244 21.43 -11.91 -12.56
N LYS A 245 22.49 -12.71 -12.44
CA LYS A 245 22.41 -14.14 -12.73
C LYS A 245 21.75 -14.87 -11.56
N VAL A 246 20.86 -15.81 -11.88
CA VAL A 246 20.07 -16.62 -10.92
C VAL A 246 20.23 -18.09 -11.27
N THR A 247 20.41 -18.93 -10.26
CA THR A 247 20.49 -20.38 -10.44
C THR A 247 19.07 -20.96 -10.49
N VAL A 248 18.72 -21.60 -11.60
CA VAL A 248 17.38 -22.15 -11.85
C VAL A 248 17.46 -23.65 -12.08
N CYS A 249 16.53 -24.41 -11.49
CA CYS A 249 16.35 -25.83 -11.74
C CYS A 249 15.33 -26.02 -12.88
N ARG A 250 15.76 -26.62 -13.98
CA ARG A 250 14.89 -26.92 -15.13
C ARG A 250 15.11 -28.35 -15.60
N ARG A 251 14.09 -28.94 -16.19
CA ARG A 251 14.16 -30.31 -16.70
C ARG A 251 14.72 -30.33 -18.12
N ARG A 252 15.84 -31.02 -18.32
CA ARG A 252 16.43 -31.33 -19.65
C ARG A 252 16.61 -32.83 -19.76
N ASP A 253 16.23 -33.39 -20.91
CA ASP A 253 16.41 -34.82 -21.23
C ASP A 253 15.84 -35.78 -20.16
N GLY A 254 14.81 -35.33 -19.42
CA GLY A 254 14.16 -36.10 -18.36
C GLY A 254 14.74 -35.93 -16.95
N GLU A 255 15.88 -35.25 -16.79
CA GLU A 255 16.53 -35.00 -15.50
C GLU A 255 16.48 -33.51 -15.09
N ASP A 256 16.52 -33.27 -13.78
CA ASP A 256 16.49 -31.93 -13.18
C ASP A 256 17.91 -31.38 -13.06
N ASP A 257 18.24 -30.34 -13.84
CA ASP A 257 19.56 -29.73 -13.86
C ASP A 257 19.52 -28.27 -13.37
N PHE A 258 20.55 -27.88 -12.61
CA PHE A 258 20.70 -26.53 -12.06
C PHE A 258 21.64 -25.71 -12.92
N MET A 259 21.10 -24.73 -13.63
CA MET A 259 21.87 -23.87 -14.52
C MET A 259 21.81 -22.41 -14.07
N LEU A 260 22.85 -21.65 -14.40
CA LEU A 260 22.92 -20.21 -14.14
C LEU A 260 22.32 -19.45 -15.32
N VAL A 261 21.15 -18.82 -15.11
CA VAL A 261 20.39 -18.08 -16.13
C VAL A 261 20.36 -16.59 -15.78
N ASP A 262 20.22 -15.71 -16.77
CA ASP A 262 19.96 -14.30 -16.50
C ASP A 262 18.56 -14.10 -15.89
N SER A 263 18.41 -13.15 -14.95
CA SER A 263 17.14 -12.89 -14.27
C SER A 263 16.01 -12.51 -15.22
N THR A 264 16.32 -11.99 -16.41
CA THR A 264 15.34 -11.58 -17.42
C THR A 264 14.58 -12.74 -18.05
N GLU A 265 15.13 -13.94 -17.94
CA GLU A 265 14.60 -15.17 -18.52
C GLU A 265 13.68 -15.97 -17.60
N LEU A 266 13.54 -15.52 -16.34
CA LEU A 266 12.69 -16.15 -15.35
C LEU A 266 11.22 -16.04 -15.75
N VAL A 267 10.48 -17.14 -15.57
CA VAL A 267 9.04 -17.21 -15.78
C VAL A 267 8.34 -17.68 -14.51
N PRO A 268 7.05 -17.34 -14.30
CA PRO A 268 6.27 -17.92 -13.20
C PRO A 268 6.32 -19.45 -13.21
N GLY A 269 6.52 -20.04 -12.03
CA GLY A 269 6.72 -21.45 -11.76
C GLY A 269 8.16 -21.97 -11.95
N ASP A 270 9.14 -21.16 -12.36
CA ASP A 270 10.56 -21.56 -12.33
C ASP A 270 10.98 -21.86 -10.88
N LEU A 271 11.73 -22.94 -10.67
CA LEU A 271 12.34 -23.27 -9.37
C LEU A 271 13.74 -22.63 -9.31
N ILE A 272 13.94 -21.71 -8.37
CA ILE A 272 15.21 -21.01 -8.17
C ILE A 272 15.93 -21.53 -6.92
N ALA A 273 17.25 -21.67 -7.02
CA ALA A 273 18.11 -21.99 -5.89
C ALA A 273 18.74 -20.70 -5.35
N ILE A 274 18.52 -20.42 -4.08
CA ILE A 274 19.05 -19.23 -3.42
C ILE A 274 20.46 -19.57 -2.88
N PRO A 275 21.50 -18.81 -3.25
CA PRO A 275 22.87 -19.08 -2.81
C PRO A 275 23.05 -18.75 -1.33
N SER A 276 23.91 -19.52 -0.65
CA SER A 276 24.23 -19.32 0.78
C SER A 276 24.95 -18.02 1.08
N SER A 277 25.70 -17.48 0.11
CA SER A 277 26.38 -16.17 0.19
C SER A 277 25.44 -14.97 0.05
N GLY A 278 24.13 -15.19 -0.07
CA GLY A 278 23.14 -14.14 -0.31
C GLY A 278 23.03 -13.71 -1.78
N CYS A 279 21.93 -13.05 -2.12
CA CYS A 279 21.66 -12.52 -3.45
C CYS A 279 20.59 -11.42 -3.44
N LEU A 280 20.57 -10.58 -4.46
CA LEU A 280 19.47 -9.64 -4.71
C LEU A 280 18.32 -10.36 -5.44
N MET A 281 17.13 -10.36 -4.85
CA MET A 281 15.94 -10.95 -5.46
C MET A 281 15.47 -10.11 -6.66
N GLN A 282 15.23 -10.75 -7.80
CA GLN A 282 14.76 -10.08 -9.03
C GLN A 282 13.30 -10.39 -9.38
N CYS A 283 12.65 -11.28 -8.64
CA CYS A 283 11.26 -11.69 -8.81
C CYS A 283 10.62 -11.90 -7.44
N ASP A 284 9.28 -11.98 -7.39
CA ASP A 284 8.60 -12.43 -6.18
C ASP A 284 8.52 -13.96 -6.22
N ALA A 285 9.05 -14.61 -5.19
CA ALA A 285 9.14 -16.06 -5.11
C ALA A 285 8.67 -16.58 -3.76
N VAL A 286 8.07 -17.77 -3.72
CA VAL A 286 7.68 -18.45 -2.48
C VAL A 286 8.74 -19.47 -2.09
N LEU A 287 9.16 -19.43 -0.83
CA LEU A 287 10.16 -20.31 -0.26
C LEU A 287 9.56 -21.70 -0.01
N LEU A 288 10.17 -22.73 -0.59
CA LEU A 288 9.74 -24.12 -0.47
C LEU A 288 10.60 -24.91 0.52
N MET A 289 11.92 -24.67 0.49
CA MET A 289 12.88 -25.42 1.31
C MET A 289 13.95 -24.49 1.86
N GLY A 290 14.31 -24.68 3.14
CA GLY A 290 15.27 -23.84 3.84
C GLY A 290 14.67 -22.51 4.30
N ASN A 291 15.36 -21.83 5.21
CA ASN A 291 15.02 -20.50 5.70
C ASN A 291 15.92 -19.46 5.04
N CYS A 292 15.42 -18.24 4.85
CA CYS A 292 16.20 -17.13 4.30
C CYS A 292 16.16 -15.94 5.25
N ILE A 293 17.30 -15.27 5.46
CA ILE A 293 17.34 -13.98 6.12
C ILE A 293 17.40 -12.91 5.04
N VAL A 294 16.43 -11.99 5.08
CA VAL A 294 16.19 -11.01 4.02
C VAL A 294 16.15 -9.61 4.59
N ASN A 295 16.78 -8.66 3.91
CA ASN A 295 16.61 -7.24 4.17
C ASN A 295 15.59 -6.65 3.19
N GLU A 296 14.47 -6.18 3.73
CA GLU A 296 13.34 -5.64 2.97
C GLU A 296 13.32 -4.11 2.88
N SER A 297 14.39 -3.43 3.32
CA SER A 297 14.50 -1.97 3.36
C SER A 297 14.18 -1.26 2.04
N SER A 298 14.44 -1.90 0.90
CA SER A 298 14.12 -1.33 -0.41
C SER A 298 12.61 -1.24 -0.71
N LEU A 299 11.78 -1.99 0.01
CA LEU A 299 10.32 -2.04 -0.14
C LEU A 299 9.60 -1.40 1.05
N THR A 300 9.99 -1.74 2.27
CA THR A 300 9.33 -1.27 3.51
C THR A 300 9.96 0.01 4.04
N GLY A 301 11.21 0.30 3.68
CA GLY A 301 12.01 1.37 4.30
C GLY A 301 12.63 0.97 5.64
N GLU A 302 12.27 -0.19 6.19
CA GLU A 302 12.81 -0.69 7.46
C GLU A 302 14.13 -1.44 7.23
N SER A 303 15.17 -1.09 7.98
CA SER A 303 16.52 -1.62 7.79
C SER A 303 16.78 -2.98 8.45
N LEU A 304 15.83 -3.47 9.25
CA LEU A 304 16.00 -4.66 10.05
C LEU A 304 15.77 -5.93 9.21
N PRO A 305 16.67 -6.93 9.32
CA PRO A 305 16.53 -8.16 8.58
C PRO A 305 15.43 -9.04 9.19
N ILE A 306 14.69 -9.72 8.30
CA ILE A 306 13.55 -10.57 8.64
C ILE A 306 13.87 -12.00 8.20
N THR A 307 13.54 -12.97 9.04
CA THR A 307 13.66 -14.40 8.69
C THR A 307 12.39 -14.89 8.00
N LYS A 308 12.57 -15.48 6.82
CA LYS A 308 11.54 -16.13 5.99
C LYS A 308 11.64 -17.65 6.15
N ILE A 309 10.48 -18.30 6.21
CA ILE A 309 10.33 -19.73 6.52
C ILE A 309 9.62 -20.39 5.33
N PRO A 310 9.92 -21.66 5.01
CA PRO A 310 9.25 -22.34 3.91
C PRO A 310 7.76 -22.49 4.15
N LEU A 311 7.01 -22.65 3.06
CA LEU A 311 5.57 -22.87 3.09
C LEU A 311 5.26 -24.18 3.87
N PRO A 312 4.36 -24.17 4.88
CA PRO A 312 4.13 -25.33 5.75
C PRO A 312 3.32 -26.46 5.07
N ASN A 313 3.78 -27.70 5.16
CA ASN A 313 3.03 -28.84 4.62
C ASN A 313 1.74 -29.12 5.43
N GLY A 314 0.58 -29.18 4.76
CA GLY A 314 -0.64 -29.82 5.30
C GLY A 314 -1.59 -28.97 6.15
N GLN A 315 -1.53 -27.63 6.10
CA GLN A 315 -2.50 -26.78 6.82
C GLN A 315 -3.69 -26.29 5.97
N TYR A 316 -3.63 -26.42 4.64
CA TYR A 316 -4.51 -25.71 3.71
C TYR A 316 -4.84 -26.51 2.43
N GLU A 317 -5.15 -27.80 2.58
CA GLU A 317 -5.61 -28.63 1.46
C GLU A 317 -6.88 -28.00 0.83
N ASN A 318 -6.87 -27.78 -0.48
CA ASN A 318 -7.95 -27.19 -1.29
C ASN A 318 -8.27 -25.69 -1.14
N THR A 319 -7.46 -24.88 -0.46
CA THR A 319 -7.62 -23.40 -0.51
C THR A 319 -6.72 -22.76 -1.56
N THR A 320 -7.19 -21.69 -2.20
CA THR A 320 -6.36 -20.87 -3.10
C THR A 320 -5.22 -20.22 -2.32
N PHE A 321 -4.02 -20.19 -2.89
CA PHE A 321 -2.90 -19.51 -2.26
C PHE A 321 -3.16 -17.99 -2.25
N ASP A 322 -3.33 -17.40 -1.07
CA ASP A 322 -3.46 -15.96 -0.95
C ASP A 322 -2.10 -15.31 -0.67
N PHE A 323 -1.58 -14.62 -1.68
CA PHE A 323 -0.34 -13.86 -1.62
C PHE A 323 -0.32 -12.85 -0.46
N ARG A 324 -1.47 -12.25 -0.10
CA ARG A 324 -1.53 -11.21 0.95
C ARG A 324 -1.47 -11.77 2.36
N SER A 325 -1.97 -12.97 2.57
CA SER A 325 -1.96 -13.63 3.89
C SER A 325 -0.62 -14.30 4.22
N CYS A 326 0.25 -14.54 3.23
CA CYS A 326 1.48 -15.34 3.34
C CYS A 326 2.82 -14.58 3.18
N PRO A 327 3.02 -13.31 3.63
CA PRO A 327 4.22 -12.53 3.36
C PRO A 327 5.52 -13.12 3.94
N ARG A 328 5.40 -14.02 4.92
CA ARG A 328 6.55 -14.67 5.61
C ARG A 328 7.19 -15.79 4.83
N HIS A 329 6.46 -16.31 3.86
CA HIS A 329 6.92 -17.36 2.97
C HIS A 329 7.38 -16.79 1.63
N ILE A 330 7.22 -15.48 1.41
CA ILE A 330 7.52 -14.81 0.15
C ILE A 330 8.83 -14.02 0.26
N LEU A 331 9.67 -14.21 -0.74
CA LEU A 331 10.85 -13.41 -1.05
C LEU A 331 10.47 -12.39 -2.12
N PHE A 332 10.51 -11.10 -1.80
CA PHE A 332 10.07 -10.05 -2.70
C PHE A 332 11.17 -9.52 -3.62
N SER A 333 10.81 -9.12 -4.84
CA SER A 333 11.71 -8.48 -5.80
C SER A 333 12.30 -7.18 -5.24
N GLY A 334 13.61 -7.00 -5.39
CA GLY A 334 14.35 -5.85 -4.86
C GLY A 334 14.84 -6.00 -3.41
N THR A 335 14.45 -7.05 -2.71
CA THR A 335 15.00 -7.36 -1.37
C THR A 335 16.32 -8.10 -1.50
N SER A 336 17.24 -7.90 -0.56
CA SER A 336 18.50 -8.64 -0.52
C SER A 336 18.41 -9.80 0.47
N VAL A 337 18.58 -11.02 -0.04
CA VAL A 337 18.86 -12.17 0.82
C VAL A 337 20.28 -12.01 1.32
N ILE A 338 20.43 -11.90 2.64
CA ILE A 338 21.74 -11.79 3.30
C ILE A 338 22.37 -13.17 3.40
N GLN A 339 21.60 -14.14 3.89
CA GLN A 339 22.07 -15.49 4.17
C GLN A 339 20.91 -16.47 4.04
N THR A 340 21.21 -17.70 3.59
CA THR A 340 20.25 -18.81 3.63
C THR A 340 20.66 -19.84 4.67
N ARG A 341 19.68 -20.52 5.27
CA ARG A 341 19.87 -21.60 6.23
C ARG A 341 19.14 -22.83 5.72
N GLY A 342 19.84 -23.94 5.59
CA GLY A 342 19.27 -25.21 5.16
C GLY A 342 20.20 -26.36 5.54
N ASP A 343 19.71 -27.60 5.44
CA ASP A 343 20.55 -28.79 5.62
C ASP A 343 21.79 -28.69 4.72
N ILE A 344 22.97 -29.00 5.24
CA ILE A 344 24.28 -28.86 4.55
C ILE A 344 24.27 -29.48 3.14
N ASN A 345 23.50 -30.55 2.96
CA ASN A 345 23.40 -31.29 1.70
C ASN A 345 22.21 -30.89 0.80
N LYS A 346 21.39 -29.90 1.19
CA LYS A 346 20.22 -29.47 0.42
C LYS A 346 20.26 -27.99 0.11
N ARG A 347 20.00 -27.65 -1.16
CA ARG A 347 19.88 -26.26 -1.61
C ARG A 347 18.58 -25.67 -1.09
N VAL A 348 18.62 -24.39 -0.78
CA VAL A 348 17.42 -23.60 -0.44
C VAL A 348 16.69 -23.30 -1.75
N LEU A 349 15.44 -23.75 -1.85
CA LEU A 349 14.63 -23.68 -3.07
C LEU A 349 13.43 -22.77 -2.88
N ALA A 350 13.15 -21.97 -3.90
CA ALA A 350 11.96 -21.13 -3.98
C ALA A 350 11.33 -21.23 -5.37
N VAL A 351 10.02 -21.05 -5.47
CA VAL A 351 9.28 -21.03 -6.74
C VAL A 351 8.92 -19.59 -7.12
N VAL A 352 9.19 -19.21 -8.37
CA VAL A 352 8.87 -17.88 -8.89
C VAL A 352 7.36 -17.76 -9.06
N ILE A 353 6.74 -16.70 -8.53
CA ILE A 353 5.30 -16.47 -8.66
C ILE A 353 5.01 -15.29 -9.56
N ARG A 354 5.65 -14.15 -9.31
CA ARG A 354 5.44 -12.92 -10.08
C ARG A 354 6.74 -12.43 -10.68
N THR A 355 6.64 -11.90 -11.90
CA THR A 355 7.77 -11.38 -12.69
C THR A 355 7.45 -9.99 -13.25
N GLY A 356 8.48 -9.19 -13.51
CA GLY A 356 8.38 -7.89 -14.19
C GLY A 356 7.50 -6.88 -13.45
N PHE A 357 6.55 -6.26 -14.17
CA PHE A 357 5.64 -5.25 -13.61
C PHE A 357 4.53 -5.83 -12.72
N MET A 358 4.42 -7.16 -12.59
CA MET A 358 3.49 -7.82 -11.67
C MET A 358 4.06 -7.93 -10.25
N THR A 359 5.37 -7.81 -10.05
CA THR A 359 5.98 -7.89 -8.72
C THR A 359 5.61 -6.70 -7.86
N THR A 360 5.78 -6.82 -6.54
CA THR A 360 5.60 -5.70 -5.59
C THR A 360 6.48 -4.49 -5.96
N LYS A 361 7.75 -4.72 -6.31
CA LYS A 361 8.64 -3.68 -6.84
C LYS A 361 8.12 -3.07 -8.15
N GLY A 362 7.61 -3.90 -9.06
CA GLY A 362 7.03 -3.48 -10.33
C GLY A 362 5.81 -2.58 -10.15
N GLU A 363 4.95 -2.89 -9.19
CA GLU A 363 3.78 -2.09 -8.81
C GLU A 363 4.17 -0.71 -8.26
N LEU A 364 5.19 -0.64 -7.40
CA LEU A 364 5.76 0.63 -6.92
C LEU A 364 6.29 1.49 -8.08
N VAL A 365 7.08 0.89 -8.97
CA VAL A 365 7.62 1.60 -10.15
C VAL A 365 6.50 2.06 -11.08
N ARG A 366 5.44 1.25 -11.27
CA ARG A 366 4.26 1.63 -12.06
C ARG A 366 3.55 2.83 -11.44
N SER A 367 3.40 2.86 -10.12
CA SER A 367 2.81 3.99 -9.39
C SER A 367 3.63 5.28 -9.53
N ILE A 368 4.96 5.17 -9.66
CA ILE A 368 5.85 6.31 -9.94
C ILE A 368 5.72 6.79 -11.40
N MET A 369 5.62 5.86 -12.37
CA MET A 369 5.50 6.20 -13.80
C MET A 369 4.11 6.71 -14.19
N PHE A 370 3.06 6.21 -13.54
CA PHE A 370 1.66 6.56 -13.80
C PHE A 370 1.00 7.06 -12.51
N PRO A 371 1.46 8.20 -11.96
CA PRO A 371 0.92 8.72 -10.72
C PRO A 371 -0.56 9.07 -10.90
N LYS A 372 -1.35 8.81 -9.86
CA LYS A 372 -2.75 9.27 -9.81
C LYS A 372 -2.74 10.80 -9.85
N PRO A 373 -3.39 11.44 -10.85
CA PRO A 373 -3.33 12.88 -11.00
C PRO A 373 -4.06 13.53 -9.83
N MET A 374 -3.33 14.37 -9.11
CA MET A 374 -3.90 15.21 -8.07
C MET A 374 -4.42 16.48 -8.75
N LYS A 375 -5.74 16.61 -8.87
CA LYS A 375 -6.37 17.82 -9.43
C LYS A 375 -6.17 18.98 -8.46
N PHE A 376 -5.11 19.75 -8.66
CA PHE A 376 -4.83 20.89 -7.80
C PHE A 376 -5.64 22.10 -8.22
N LYS A 377 -6.39 22.68 -7.28
CA LYS A 377 -7.29 23.82 -7.52
C LYS A 377 -6.58 25.01 -8.18
N PHE A 378 -5.34 25.33 -7.80
CA PHE A 378 -4.58 26.43 -8.43
C PHE A 378 -4.39 26.26 -9.93
N THR A 379 -4.14 25.04 -10.43
CA THR A 379 -3.99 24.82 -11.88
C THR A 379 -5.31 25.05 -12.60
N GLN A 380 -6.41 24.65 -11.99
CA GLN A 380 -7.76 24.90 -12.50
C GLN A 380 -8.10 26.40 -12.46
N ASP A 381 -7.82 27.08 -11.35
CA ASP A 381 -8.02 28.52 -11.16
C ASP A 381 -7.16 29.32 -12.15
N ALA A 382 -5.91 28.89 -12.42
CA ALA A 382 -5.05 29.49 -13.42
C ALA A 382 -5.62 29.37 -14.84
N TYR A 383 -6.21 28.22 -15.20
CA TYR A 383 -6.92 28.08 -16.47
C TYR A 383 -8.20 28.91 -16.54
N GLN A 384 -8.93 29.05 -15.43
CA GLN A 384 -10.11 29.93 -15.37
C GLN A 384 -9.71 31.40 -15.51
N PHE A 385 -8.64 31.83 -14.85
CA PHE A 385 -8.06 33.17 -14.98
C PHE A 385 -7.60 33.44 -16.41
N LEU A 386 -6.89 32.50 -17.03
CA LEU A 386 -6.50 32.59 -18.43
C LEU A 386 -7.72 32.68 -19.35
N GLY A 387 -8.77 31.91 -19.08
CA GLY A 387 -10.04 31.98 -19.81
C GLY A 387 -10.72 33.34 -19.70
N ALA A 388 -10.73 33.94 -18.51
CA ALA A 388 -11.25 35.29 -18.30
C ALA A 388 -10.44 36.34 -19.07
N LEU A 389 -9.10 36.25 -19.04
CA LEU A 389 -8.22 37.10 -19.83
C LEU A 389 -8.46 36.96 -21.34
N CYS A 390 -8.60 35.73 -21.84
CA CYS A 390 -8.99 35.48 -23.24
C CYS A 390 -10.34 36.13 -23.59
N GLY A 391 -11.31 36.12 -22.67
CA GLY A 391 -12.59 36.79 -22.85
C GLY A 391 -12.44 38.31 -23.00
N VAL A 392 -11.65 38.94 -22.13
CA VAL A 392 -11.32 40.37 -22.23
C VAL A 392 -10.58 40.69 -23.53
N ALA A 393 -9.61 39.86 -23.92
CA ALA A 393 -8.86 40.01 -25.17
C ALA A 393 -9.79 39.93 -26.40
N LEU A 394 -10.76 39.01 -26.42
CA LEU A 394 -11.70 38.86 -27.52
C LEU A 394 -12.62 40.08 -27.66
N VAL A 395 -13.14 40.59 -26.53
CA VAL A 395 -13.96 41.82 -26.53
C VAL A 395 -13.12 43.01 -27.03
N GLY A 396 -11.88 43.15 -26.53
CA GLY A 396 -10.95 44.19 -26.98
C GLY A 396 -10.64 44.08 -28.47
N LEU A 397 -10.44 42.86 -28.98
CA LEU A 397 -10.20 42.59 -30.40
C LEU A 397 -11.41 43.02 -31.25
N CYS A 398 -12.63 42.62 -30.87
CA CYS A 398 -13.85 43.00 -31.60
C CYS A 398 -14.05 44.52 -31.65
N VAL A 399 -13.86 45.21 -30.51
CA VAL A 399 -13.97 46.67 -30.42
C VAL A 399 -12.89 47.36 -31.26
N SER A 400 -11.65 46.86 -31.20
CA SER A 400 -10.53 47.43 -31.97
C SER A 400 -10.74 47.29 -33.47
N VAL A 401 -11.16 46.10 -33.95
CA VAL A 401 -11.50 45.87 -35.37
C VAL A 401 -12.62 46.82 -35.82
N TYR A 402 -13.68 46.96 -35.01
CA TYR A 402 -14.80 47.86 -35.31
C TYR A 402 -14.35 49.33 -35.45
N LEU A 403 -13.57 49.83 -34.48
CA LEU A 403 -13.07 51.21 -34.49
C LEU A 403 -12.12 51.47 -35.66
N MET A 404 -11.24 50.52 -35.99
CA MET A 404 -10.30 50.67 -37.11
C MET A 404 -11.00 50.60 -38.48
N TYR A 405 -12.01 49.74 -38.60
CA TYR A 405 -12.87 49.70 -39.79
C TYR A 405 -13.61 51.02 -39.99
N TRP A 406 -14.20 51.57 -38.91
CA TRP A 406 -14.92 52.84 -38.96
C TRP A 406 -14.01 54.01 -39.36
N ASN A 407 -12.76 54.01 -38.86
CA ASN A 407 -11.76 55.02 -39.17
C ASN A 407 -11.06 54.81 -40.54
N LYS A 408 -11.52 53.85 -41.36
CA LYS A 408 -11.00 53.55 -42.72
C LYS A 408 -9.47 53.37 -42.76
N LYS A 409 -8.90 52.67 -41.77
CA LYS A 409 -7.47 52.31 -41.77
C LYS A 409 -7.19 51.21 -42.80
N GLU A 410 -5.93 51.09 -43.19
CA GLU A 410 -5.50 50.03 -44.12
C GLU A 410 -5.68 48.64 -43.50
N LEU A 411 -5.93 47.63 -44.34
CA LEU A 411 -6.23 46.26 -43.93
C LEU A 411 -5.13 45.67 -43.03
N TYR A 412 -3.86 46.01 -43.31
CA TYR A 412 -2.70 45.63 -42.51
C TYR A 412 -2.88 46.01 -41.03
N TYR A 413 -3.26 47.26 -40.74
CA TYR A 413 -3.47 47.75 -39.38
C TYR A 413 -4.72 47.15 -38.73
N ILE A 414 -5.79 46.94 -39.50
CA ILE A 414 -7.03 46.33 -39.02
C ILE A 414 -6.80 44.90 -38.52
N ILE A 415 -5.82 44.17 -39.07
CA ILE A 415 -5.53 42.78 -38.67
C ILE A 415 -4.48 42.71 -37.57
N LEU A 416 -3.33 43.40 -37.72
CA LEU A 416 -2.19 43.21 -36.81
C LEU A 416 -2.39 43.87 -35.45
N ARG A 417 -2.97 45.07 -35.38
CA ARG A 417 -3.12 45.80 -34.10
C ARG A 417 -4.09 45.11 -33.13
N PRO A 418 -5.24 44.57 -33.58
CA PRO A 418 -6.09 43.79 -32.67
C PRO A 418 -5.48 42.45 -32.25
N LEU A 419 -4.66 41.81 -33.10
CA LEU A 419 -3.93 40.59 -32.73
C LEU A 419 -2.83 40.86 -31.70
N ASP A 420 -2.11 41.98 -31.82
CA ASP A 420 -1.12 42.43 -30.85
C ASP A 420 -1.74 42.63 -29.45
N LEU A 421 -2.96 43.18 -29.38
CA LEU A 421 -3.71 43.32 -28.12
C LEU A 421 -3.90 41.97 -27.40
N VAL A 422 -4.12 40.88 -28.14
CA VAL A 422 -4.25 39.53 -27.54
C VAL A 422 -2.92 39.08 -26.93
N THR A 423 -1.78 39.41 -27.55
CA THR A 423 -0.45 39.06 -27.05
C THR A 423 -0.09 39.80 -25.75
N ILE A 424 -0.62 41.01 -25.56
CA ILE A 424 -0.43 41.82 -24.34
C ILE A 424 -1.23 41.25 -23.17
N VAL A 425 -2.44 40.75 -23.42
CA VAL A 425 -3.36 40.29 -22.38
C VAL A 425 -2.91 38.98 -21.73
N ILE A 426 -2.20 38.11 -22.45
CA ILE A 426 -1.70 36.83 -21.93
C ILE A 426 -0.18 36.92 -21.72
N PRO A 427 0.31 37.04 -20.47
CA PRO A 427 1.71 37.29 -20.23
C PRO A 427 2.59 36.09 -20.65
N PRO A 428 3.55 36.28 -21.56
CA PRO A 428 4.46 35.22 -22.03
C PRO A 428 5.47 34.78 -20.97
N ILE A 429 5.49 35.39 -19.79
CA ILE A 429 6.40 35.03 -18.69
C ILE A 429 5.75 34.13 -17.63
N LEU A 430 4.41 33.98 -17.66
CA LEU A 430 3.64 33.37 -16.57
C LEU A 430 4.10 31.93 -16.20
N PRO A 431 4.32 30.99 -17.14
CA PRO A 431 4.76 29.63 -16.83
C PRO A 431 6.22 29.52 -16.42
N VAL A 432 7.06 30.43 -16.91
CA VAL A 432 8.45 30.54 -16.44
C VAL A 432 8.44 30.94 -14.97
N ALA A 433 7.65 31.96 -14.61
CA ALA A 433 7.50 32.39 -13.23
C ALA A 433 6.98 31.26 -12.31
N MET A 434 5.99 30.48 -12.75
CA MET A 434 5.50 29.32 -12.00
C MET A 434 6.57 28.24 -11.82
N SER A 435 7.36 27.95 -12.86
CA SER A 435 8.38 26.90 -12.82
C SER A 435 9.56 27.29 -11.91
N VAL A 436 10.01 28.54 -11.98
CA VAL A 436 11.11 29.07 -11.15
C VAL A 436 10.75 29.00 -9.66
N GLY A 437 9.50 29.33 -9.30
CA GLY A 437 9.02 29.22 -7.92
C GLY A 437 9.13 27.79 -7.37
N ILE A 438 8.76 26.79 -8.18
CA ILE A 438 8.85 25.38 -7.81
C ILE A 438 10.31 24.94 -7.62
N VAL A 439 11.19 25.29 -8.56
CA VAL A 439 12.62 24.93 -8.49
C VAL A 439 13.29 25.53 -7.25
N PHE A 440 12.99 26.80 -6.93
CA PHE A 440 13.55 27.44 -5.75
C PHE A 440 13.07 26.79 -4.44
N ALA A 441 11.78 26.48 -4.36
CA ALA A 441 11.21 25.80 -3.20
C ALA A 441 11.75 24.37 -3.04
N GLN A 442 11.92 23.62 -4.13
CA GLN A 442 12.56 22.30 -4.11
C GLN A 442 14.02 22.37 -3.65
N ARG A 443 14.79 23.35 -4.13
CA ARG A 443 16.18 23.56 -3.68
C ARG A 443 16.23 23.88 -2.19
N ARG A 444 15.32 24.73 -1.70
CA ARG A 444 15.21 25.06 -0.27
C ARG A 444 14.92 23.83 0.59
N LEU A 445 13.99 22.97 0.16
CA LEU A 445 13.66 21.72 0.86
C LEU A 445 14.84 20.73 0.86
N ARG A 446 15.54 20.59 -0.27
CA ARG A 446 16.71 19.72 -0.37
C ARG A 446 17.83 20.12 0.59
N ASN A 447 18.03 21.42 0.81
CA ASN A 447 19.01 21.91 1.78
C ASN A 447 18.67 21.51 3.23
N HIS A 448 17.42 21.15 3.52
CA HIS A 448 16.96 20.62 4.80
C HIS A 448 16.82 19.08 4.79
N GLY A 449 17.40 18.40 3.80
CA GLY A 449 17.33 16.93 3.69
C GLY A 449 15.97 16.39 3.20
N ILE A 450 15.05 17.26 2.76
CA ILE A 450 13.74 16.86 2.25
C ILE A 450 13.80 16.71 0.72
N TYR A 451 13.64 15.48 0.23
CA TYR A 451 13.71 15.16 -1.19
C TYR A 451 12.33 14.95 -1.80
N CYS A 452 11.88 15.89 -2.65
CA CYS A 452 10.61 15.75 -3.36
C CYS A 452 10.80 14.98 -4.68
N ILE A 453 10.15 13.82 -4.81
CA ILE A 453 10.13 13.04 -6.05
C ILE A 453 9.15 13.65 -7.07
N ASN A 454 8.00 14.14 -6.61
CA ASN A 454 6.98 14.80 -7.43
C ASN A 454 6.83 16.28 -7.05
N PRO A 455 7.37 17.24 -7.83
CA PRO A 455 7.31 18.66 -7.53
C PRO A 455 5.88 19.21 -7.42
N SER A 456 4.91 18.63 -8.13
CA SER A 456 3.52 19.10 -8.11
C SER A 456 2.84 18.90 -6.74
N VAL A 457 3.33 17.96 -5.92
CA VAL A 457 2.78 17.69 -4.58
C VAL A 457 3.19 18.76 -3.56
N MET A 458 4.30 19.47 -3.79
CA MET A 458 4.80 20.49 -2.85
C MET A 458 3.79 21.61 -2.59
N ASN A 459 3.05 22.04 -3.62
CA ASN A 459 1.99 23.06 -3.46
C ASN A 459 0.79 22.52 -2.67
N VAL A 460 0.56 21.21 -2.68
CA VAL A 460 -0.53 20.56 -1.94
C VAL A 460 -0.26 20.63 -0.45
N CYS A 461 1.00 20.49 -0.01
CA CYS A 461 1.39 20.64 1.39
C CYS A 461 1.01 21.99 2.00
N GLY A 462 0.80 23.04 1.18
CA GLY A 462 0.35 24.35 1.65
C GLY A 462 -1.16 24.47 1.89
N VAL A 463 -1.96 23.50 1.47
CA VAL A 463 -3.44 23.52 1.58
C VAL A 463 -4.01 22.33 2.34
N ILE A 464 -3.16 21.52 2.96
CA ILE A 464 -3.60 20.38 3.78
C ILE A 464 -4.39 20.88 4.99
N ASN A 465 -5.47 20.18 5.30
CA ASN A 465 -6.31 20.42 6.48
C ASN A 465 -6.23 19.29 7.51
N LEU A 466 -5.62 18.17 7.13
CA LEU A 466 -5.52 16.96 7.93
C LEU A 466 -4.19 16.26 7.62
N THR A 467 -3.54 15.77 8.66
CA THR A 467 -2.30 14.98 8.59
C THR A 467 -2.50 13.67 9.32
N CYS A 468 -2.33 12.55 8.60
CA CYS A 468 -2.33 11.22 9.20
C CYS A 468 -0.89 10.84 9.57
N PHE A 469 -0.68 10.43 10.81
CA PHE A 469 0.58 9.92 11.33
C PHE A 469 0.44 8.43 11.60
N ASP A 470 1.42 7.65 11.17
CA ASP A 470 1.64 6.33 11.76
C ASP A 470 2.25 6.52 13.18
N LYS A 471 2.10 5.52 14.05
CA LYS A 471 2.64 5.59 15.41
C LYS A 471 4.10 5.14 15.44
N THR A 472 4.34 3.87 15.11
CA THR A 472 5.63 3.21 15.28
C THR A 472 6.61 3.70 14.21
N GLY A 473 7.80 4.13 14.63
CA GLY A 473 8.85 4.68 13.76
C GLY A 473 8.55 6.05 13.14
N THR A 474 7.32 6.55 13.25
CA THR A 474 6.96 7.92 12.84
C THR A 474 6.90 8.86 14.04
N LEU A 475 5.98 8.64 14.99
CA LEU A 475 5.84 9.47 16.20
C LEU A 475 6.76 9.01 17.34
N THR A 476 7.00 7.70 17.43
CA THR A 476 7.93 7.10 18.38
C THR A 476 9.28 6.85 17.72
N GLU A 477 10.33 6.72 18.52
CA GLU A 477 11.66 6.32 18.05
C GLU A 477 11.62 4.92 17.41
N ASP A 478 12.62 4.64 16.55
CA ASP A 478 12.81 3.34 15.92
C ASP A 478 13.43 2.37 16.93
N GLY A 479 12.60 1.86 17.85
CA GLY A 479 13.02 0.89 18.86
C GLY A 479 12.11 0.86 20.09
N LEU A 480 12.13 -0.27 20.78
CA LEU A 480 11.58 -0.39 22.13
C LEU A 480 12.74 -0.48 23.11
N ASP A 481 12.60 0.09 24.30
CA ASP A 481 13.56 -0.15 25.39
C ASP A 481 12.89 -0.98 26.48
N LEU A 482 13.68 -1.82 27.15
CA LEU A 482 13.16 -2.59 28.27
C LEU A 482 13.02 -1.65 29.48
N TRP A 483 11.79 -1.49 29.98
CA TRP A 483 11.56 -0.78 31.23
C TRP A 483 11.81 -1.71 32.42
N GLY A 484 11.29 -2.94 32.38
CA GLY A 484 11.55 -3.93 33.42
C GLY A 484 10.77 -5.22 33.26
N VAL A 485 11.02 -6.16 34.17
CA VAL A 485 10.34 -7.45 34.23
C VAL A 485 9.62 -7.57 35.56
N VAL A 486 8.37 -8.00 35.54
CA VAL A 486 7.55 -8.23 36.73
C VAL A 486 7.40 -9.74 36.93
N PRO A 487 8.19 -10.37 37.82
CA PRO A 487 8.14 -11.81 38.05
C PRO A 487 6.86 -12.22 38.77
N ASN A 488 6.33 -13.40 38.44
CA ASN A 488 5.31 -14.07 39.21
C ASN A 488 5.97 -14.92 40.30
N ARG A 489 5.72 -14.60 41.58
CA ARG A 489 6.17 -15.40 42.73
C ARG A 489 4.94 -16.00 43.40
N ASP A 490 4.74 -17.31 43.22
CA ASP A 490 3.65 -18.08 43.84
C ASP A 490 2.24 -17.50 43.67
N GLY A 491 1.92 -17.00 42.46
CA GLY A 491 0.60 -16.46 42.14
C GLY A 491 0.40 -15.00 42.55
N VAL A 492 1.48 -14.27 42.86
CA VAL A 492 1.46 -12.82 43.07
C VAL A 492 2.52 -12.16 42.19
N LEU A 493 2.13 -11.12 41.47
CA LEU A 493 3.09 -10.27 40.74
C LEU A 493 3.98 -9.52 41.72
N GLY A 494 5.30 -9.73 41.61
CA GLY A 494 6.31 -9.07 42.42
C GLY A 494 6.52 -7.60 42.02
N LYS A 495 7.56 -6.97 42.59
CA LYS A 495 7.99 -5.63 42.17
C LYS A 495 8.67 -5.68 40.80
N PRO A 496 8.55 -4.62 39.98
CA PRO A 496 9.30 -4.53 38.73
C PRO A 496 10.81 -4.55 38.99
N GLU A 497 11.50 -5.40 38.24
CA GLU A 497 12.96 -5.50 38.24
C GLU A 497 13.50 -4.87 36.95
N PHE A 498 14.25 -3.78 37.10
CA PHE A 498 14.78 -2.99 35.99
C PHE A 498 16.01 -3.64 35.34
N GLU A 499 16.69 -4.53 36.06
CA GLU A 499 17.87 -5.27 35.57
C GLU A 499 17.64 -6.79 35.66
N PRO A 500 17.17 -7.43 34.57
CA PRO A 500 16.90 -8.86 34.55
C PRO A 500 18.13 -9.73 34.82
N SER A 501 19.34 -9.22 34.58
CA SER A 501 20.60 -9.92 34.86
C SER A 501 20.84 -10.21 36.35
N LYS A 502 20.14 -9.53 37.26
CA LYS A 502 20.25 -9.74 38.72
C LYS A 502 19.30 -10.82 39.24
N LEU A 503 18.40 -11.32 38.40
CA LEU A 503 17.48 -12.39 38.77
C LEU A 503 18.21 -13.74 38.80
N ASP A 504 17.76 -14.63 39.69
CA ASP A 504 18.25 -16.01 39.74
C ASP A 504 18.00 -16.72 38.42
N TYR A 505 18.92 -17.62 38.06
CA TYR A 505 18.75 -18.51 36.91
C TYR A 505 17.51 -19.38 37.13
N GLY A 506 16.51 -19.16 36.28
CA GLY A 506 15.27 -19.91 36.32
C GLY A 506 14.38 -19.61 35.12
N PRO A 507 13.18 -20.20 35.07
CA PRO A 507 12.33 -20.24 33.87
C PRO A 507 12.01 -18.88 33.25
N LEU A 508 11.96 -17.80 34.04
CA LEU A 508 11.72 -16.44 33.57
C LEU A 508 12.89 -15.89 32.75
N VAL A 509 14.12 -15.99 33.27
CA VAL A 509 15.34 -15.54 32.58
C VAL A 509 15.61 -16.44 31.38
N GLU A 510 15.42 -17.76 31.53
CA GLU A 510 15.51 -18.73 30.43
C GLU A 510 14.54 -18.41 29.30
N CYS A 511 13.29 -18.02 29.62
CA CYS A 511 12.31 -17.59 28.65
C CYS A 511 12.76 -16.34 27.89
N MET A 512 13.28 -15.33 28.59
CA MET A 512 13.80 -14.11 27.95
C MET A 512 15.04 -14.39 27.08
N ALA A 513 15.89 -15.30 27.51
CA ALA A 513 17.13 -15.65 26.83
C ALA A 513 16.90 -16.55 25.61
N THR A 514 15.81 -17.31 25.54
CA THR A 514 15.60 -18.34 24.49
C THR A 514 14.37 -18.12 23.60
N CYS A 515 13.33 -17.47 24.11
CA CYS A 515 12.08 -17.27 23.37
C CYS A 515 12.20 -16.07 22.41
N HIS A 516 13.01 -16.21 21.36
CA HIS A 516 13.24 -15.16 20.37
C HIS A 516 13.59 -15.73 18.99
N SER A 517 13.50 -14.91 17.95
CA SER A 517 13.97 -15.27 16.59
C SER A 517 15.24 -14.49 16.18
N LEU A 518 16.12 -14.21 17.15
CA LEU A 518 17.41 -13.58 16.90
C LEU A 518 18.36 -14.46 16.10
N THR A 519 19.24 -13.78 15.38
CA THR A 519 20.21 -14.34 14.45
C THR A 519 21.52 -13.58 14.58
N ARG A 520 22.66 -14.19 14.25
CA ARG A 520 23.95 -13.50 14.26
C ARG A 520 24.45 -13.30 12.84
N ILE A 521 24.47 -12.05 12.38
CA ILE A 521 24.91 -11.66 11.03
C ILE A 521 26.21 -10.90 11.20
N ASP A 522 27.30 -11.38 10.57
CA ASP A 522 28.64 -10.78 10.67
C ASP A 522 29.10 -10.52 12.11
N GLY A 523 28.73 -11.41 13.04
CA GLY A 523 29.06 -11.30 14.46
C GLY A 523 28.15 -10.37 15.27
N VAL A 524 27.22 -9.66 14.64
CA VAL A 524 26.24 -8.75 15.28
C VAL A 524 24.90 -9.46 15.46
N LEU A 525 24.30 -9.29 16.63
CA LEU A 525 22.97 -9.81 16.94
C LEU A 525 21.90 -9.01 16.17
N SER A 526 21.04 -9.70 15.44
CA SER A 526 20.05 -9.10 14.55
C SER A 526 18.70 -9.82 14.63
N GLY A 527 17.62 -9.06 14.57
CA GLY A 527 16.24 -9.53 14.64
C GLY A 527 15.29 -8.41 15.04
N ASP A 528 14.10 -8.76 15.55
CA ASP A 528 13.13 -7.79 16.08
C ASP A 528 13.77 -6.97 17.21
N PRO A 529 13.68 -5.61 17.21
CA PRO A 529 14.29 -4.78 18.25
C PRO A 529 13.83 -5.15 19.66
N LEU A 530 12.57 -5.59 19.78
CA LEU A 530 12.00 -6.13 21.01
C LEU A 530 12.81 -7.31 21.53
N ASP A 531 13.08 -8.26 20.65
CA ASP A 531 13.82 -9.48 20.95
C ASP A 531 15.27 -9.17 21.28
N VAL A 532 15.89 -8.25 20.52
CA VAL A 532 17.28 -7.83 20.72
C VAL A 532 17.43 -7.22 22.11
N LYS A 533 16.52 -6.32 22.50
CA LYS A 533 16.57 -5.62 23.79
C LYS A 533 16.24 -6.54 24.96
N MET A 534 15.24 -7.40 24.80
CA MET A 534 14.95 -8.46 25.77
C MET A 534 16.17 -9.35 25.99
N PHE A 535 16.82 -9.81 24.93
CA PHE A 535 18.01 -10.67 25.03
C PHE A 535 19.21 -9.94 25.66
N GLN A 536 19.54 -8.73 25.18
CA GLN A 536 20.64 -7.92 25.71
C GLN A 536 20.49 -7.63 27.22
N SER A 537 19.26 -7.47 27.70
CA SER A 537 18.98 -7.25 29.13
C SER A 537 19.37 -8.42 30.03
N THR A 538 19.39 -9.65 29.49
CA THR A 538 19.80 -10.85 30.24
C THR A 538 21.33 -10.92 30.40
N LYS A 539 22.10 -10.26 29.51
CA LYS A 539 23.57 -10.36 29.38
C LYS A 539 24.08 -11.77 29.06
N TRP A 540 23.23 -12.64 28.50
CA TRP A 540 23.65 -13.96 28.05
C TRP A 540 24.33 -13.89 26.68
N GLU A 541 25.08 -14.93 26.35
CA GLU A 541 25.73 -15.10 25.05
C GLU A 541 24.87 -15.96 24.12
N PHE A 542 24.67 -15.45 22.89
CA PHE A 542 23.99 -16.17 21.81
C PHE A 542 25.02 -16.74 20.85
N ILE A 543 25.04 -18.07 20.74
CA ILE A 543 25.89 -18.81 19.82
C ILE A 543 25.00 -19.49 18.79
N GLU A 544 25.20 -19.13 17.53
CA GLU A 544 24.50 -19.78 16.45
C GLU A 544 25.30 -21.00 15.98
N VAL A 545 24.66 -22.16 15.96
CA VAL A 545 25.30 -23.43 15.58
C VAL A 545 25.21 -23.59 14.07
N ILE A 546 26.35 -23.55 13.38
CA ILE A 546 26.43 -23.64 11.92
C ILE A 546 26.81 -25.07 11.47
N SER A 547 27.41 -25.88 12.35
CA SER A 547 27.85 -27.25 12.06
C SER A 547 27.58 -28.20 13.23
N GLU A 548 27.27 -29.46 12.93
CA GLU A 548 27.00 -30.50 13.93
C GLU A 548 28.19 -30.81 14.85
N ASP A 549 29.41 -30.47 14.43
CA ASP A 549 30.65 -30.68 15.19
C ASP A 549 30.91 -29.62 16.29
N GLN A 550 30.03 -28.61 16.44
CA GLN A 550 30.27 -27.45 17.33
C GLN A 550 29.52 -27.51 18.66
N HIS A 551 28.77 -28.57 18.97
CA HIS A 551 27.93 -28.60 20.18
C HIS A 551 27.87 -29.94 20.89
N ASN A 552 27.71 -29.89 22.22
CA ASN A 552 27.69 -31.05 23.11
C ASN A 552 26.33 -31.76 23.20
N PHE A 553 25.42 -31.51 22.25
CA PHE A 553 24.09 -32.15 22.26
C PHE A 553 23.96 -33.20 21.16
N ASP A 554 23.39 -34.35 21.50
CA ASP A 554 23.10 -35.45 20.56
C ASP A 554 21.96 -35.16 19.55
N LEU A 555 21.55 -33.89 19.41
CA LEU A 555 20.37 -33.46 18.64
C LEU A 555 20.71 -32.30 17.71
N VAL A 556 19.99 -32.17 16.60
CA VAL A 556 20.06 -30.97 15.75
C VAL A 556 19.41 -29.81 16.49
N ILE A 557 20.22 -28.80 16.81
CA ILE A 557 19.86 -27.58 17.55
C ILE A 557 20.13 -26.38 16.65
N SER A 558 19.21 -25.41 16.65
CA SER A 558 19.34 -24.22 15.80
C SER A 558 20.28 -23.17 16.39
N ALA A 559 20.30 -23.03 17.71
CA ALA A 559 21.17 -22.08 18.41
C ALA A 559 21.32 -22.48 19.88
N ILE A 560 22.42 -22.05 20.50
CA ILE A 560 22.72 -22.27 21.91
C ILE A 560 22.78 -20.93 22.61
N VAL A 561 22.21 -20.89 23.80
CA VAL A 561 22.28 -19.72 24.67
C VAL A 561 22.93 -20.15 25.99
N ARG A 562 23.87 -19.35 26.48
CA ARG A 562 24.57 -19.60 27.74
C ARG A 562 24.79 -18.30 28.52
N PRO A 563 24.82 -18.34 29.85
CA PRO A 563 25.22 -17.18 30.64
C PRO A 563 26.67 -16.81 30.33
N LYS A 564 26.99 -15.52 30.30
CA LYS A 564 28.35 -15.05 30.12
C LYS A 564 29.14 -15.33 31.41
N GLU A 565 30.28 -16.00 31.31
CA GLU A 565 31.16 -16.22 32.46
C GLU A 565 31.70 -14.87 32.94
N ASP A 566 31.52 -14.55 34.23
CA ASP A 566 32.25 -13.46 34.86
C ASP A 566 33.71 -13.90 35.03
N GLU A 567 34.67 -13.11 34.57
CA GLU A 567 36.12 -13.38 34.68
C GLU A 567 36.65 -13.42 36.12
N CYS A 568 35.79 -13.53 37.13
CA CYS A 568 36.17 -13.53 38.54
C CYS A 568 35.36 -14.57 39.34
N GLY A 569 35.96 -15.74 39.61
CA GLY A 569 35.53 -16.63 40.69
C GLY A 569 35.60 -18.14 40.40
N ASP A 570 36.72 -18.74 40.82
CA ASP A 570 36.98 -20.15 41.16
C ASP A 570 36.77 -21.29 40.13
N ILE A 571 37.88 -22.01 39.92
CA ILE A 571 38.19 -23.10 38.96
C ILE A 571 37.47 -24.44 39.27
N PHE A 572 36.41 -24.45 40.07
CA PHE A 572 35.72 -25.72 40.38
C PHE A 572 34.61 -26.02 39.37
N GLU A 573 34.87 -26.99 38.49
CA GLU A 573 33.94 -27.87 37.72
C GLU A 573 32.44 -27.54 37.81
N LYS A 574 32.02 -26.34 37.39
CA LYS A 574 30.61 -26.08 37.09
C LYS A 574 30.34 -26.62 35.71
N ILE A 575 29.50 -27.65 35.63
CA ILE A 575 28.94 -28.16 34.38
C ILE A 575 28.42 -26.94 33.58
N PRO A 576 28.80 -26.78 32.29
CA PRO A 576 28.38 -25.63 31.51
C PRO A 576 26.85 -25.63 31.41
N TYR A 577 26.23 -24.55 31.88
CA TYR A 577 24.79 -24.38 31.81
C TYR A 577 24.42 -23.80 30.45
N GLU A 578 24.07 -24.68 29.51
CA GLU A 578 23.75 -24.32 28.12
C GLU A 578 22.32 -24.73 27.79
N ILE A 579 21.60 -23.87 27.06
CA ILE A 579 20.25 -24.16 26.59
C ILE A 579 20.24 -24.19 25.07
N GLY A 580 19.90 -25.35 24.52
CA GLY A 580 19.73 -25.55 23.09
C GLY A 580 18.32 -25.21 22.62
N ILE A 581 18.19 -24.34 21.62
CA ILE A 581 16.94 -24.05 20.93
C ILE A 581 16.68 -25.11 19.87
N VAL A 582 15.65 -25.94 20.10
CA VAL A 582 15.35 -27.12 19.27
C VAL A 582 14.39 -26.75 18.14
N ARG A 583 13.31 -26.04 18.44
CA ARG A 583 12.27 -25.69 17.46
C ARG A 583 11.60 -24.37 17.82
N GLN A 584 11.38 -23.52 16.83
CA GLN A 584 10.73 -22.22 17.02
C GLN A 584 9.38 -22.18 16.31
N PHE A 585 8.37 -21.62 16.98
CA PHE A 585 7.10 -21.20 16.42
C PHE A 585 7.10 -19.66 16.38
N PRO A 586 7.35 -19.04 15.20
CA PRO A 586 7.52 -17.60 15.12
C PRO A 586 6.26 -16.86 15.56
N PHE A 587 6.45 -15.62 16.03
CA PHE A 587 5.37 -14.72 16.41
C PHE A 587 4.38 -14.60 15.26
N SER A 588 3.07 -14.83 15.38
CA SER A 588 2.13 -14.54 14.27
C SER A 588 1.07 -13.55 14.74
N SER A 589 0.69 -12.59 13.90
CA SER A 589 -0.25 -11.52 14.26
C SER A 589 -1.68 -12.03 14.49
N SER A 590 -2.09 -13.10 13.80
CA SER A 590 -3.40 -13.73 13.99
C SER A 590 -3.54 -14.40 15.36
N VAL A 591 -2.45 -14.92 15.90
CA VAL A 591 -2.40 -15.64 17.19
C VAL A 591 -1.71 -14.83 18.31
N GLN A 592 -1.14 -13.67 17.97
CA GLN A 592 -0.50 -12.69 18.85
C GLN A 592 0.55 -13.23 19.83
N ARG A 593 1.27 -14.30 19.46
CA ARG A 593 2.28 -14.94 20.32
C ARG A 593 3.37 -15.68 19.54
N MET A 594 4.49 -15.94 20.20
CA MET A 594 5.63 -16.76 19.79
C MET A 594 5.89 -17.85 20.83
N SER A 595 6.36 -19.02 20.39
CA SER A 595 6.82 -20.07 21.29
C SER A 595 8.12 -20.70 20.81
N VAL A 596 8.94 -21.17 21.73
CA VAL A 596 10.20 -21.87 21.45
C VAL A 596 10.29 -23.12 22.32
N ILE A 597 10.69 -24.24 21.72
CA ILE A 597 11.00 -25.48 22.42
C ILE A 597 12.52 -25.56 22.58
N THR A 598 12.96 -25.77 23.81
CA THR A 598 14.37 -25.85 24.17
C THR A 598 14.68 -27.14 24.91
N ARG A 599 15.97 -27.40 25.07
CA ARG A 599 16.50 -28.46 25.92
C ARG A 599 17.76 -27.95 26.63
N THR A 600 17.76 -28.01 27.95
CA THR A 600 18.93 -27.69 28.77
C THR A 600 19.94 -28.84 28.66
N LEU A 601 21.24 -28.52 28.63
CA LEU A 601 22.31 -29.51 28.61
C LEU A 601 22.19 -30.43 29.84
N ASN A 602 22.36 -31.75 29.62
CA ASN A 602 22.20 -32.80 30.63
C ASN A 602 20.77 -33.02 31.18
N GLU A 603 19.77 -32.26 30.74
CA GLU A 603 18.37 -32.55 31.04
C GLU A 603 17.75 -33.50 29.99
N SER A 604 16.88 -34.39 30.47
CA SER A 604 16.10 -35.32 29.63
C SER A 604 14.77 -34.73 29.17
N GLN A 605 14.32 -33.64 29.79
CA GLN A 605 13.04 -32.99 29.49
C GLN A 605 13.25 -31.83 28.53
N PHE A 606 12.22 -31.55 27.74
CA PHE A 606 12.18 -30.36 26.90
C PHE A 606 11.33 -29.30 27.57
N HIS A 607 11.62 -28.04 27.36
CA HIS A 607 10.81 -26.93 27.88
C HIS A 607 10.20 -26.16 26.72
N ILE A 608 8.93 -25.77 26.83
CA ILE A 608 8.36 -24.75 25.95
C ILE A 608 8.33 -23.42 26.69
N TYR A 609 8.85 -22.38 26.06
CA TYR A 609 8.69 -20.99 26.49
C TYR A 609 7.84 -20.25 25.48
N THR A 610 6.89 -19.47 25.97
CA THR A 610 5.95 -18.71 25.15
C THR A 610 5.92 -17.25 25.61
N LYS A 611 5.96 -16.33 24.65
CA LYS A 611 5.75 -14.89 24.86
C LYS A 611 4.67 -14.36 23.93
N GLY A 612 3.86 -13.42 24.40
CA GLY A 612 2.81 -12.84 23.57
C GLY A 612 1.95 -11.80 24.27
N ALA A 613 0.85 -11.44 23.62
CA ALA A 613 -0.16 -10.55 24.21
C ALA A 613 -0.67 -11.12 25.54
N PRO A 614 -0.74 -10.31 26.62
CA PRO A 614 -1.16 -10.76 27.94
C PRO A 614 -2.48 -11.53 27.95
N GLU A 615 -3.48 -11.07 27.21
CA GLU A 615 -4.82 -11.68 27.12
C GLU A 615 -4.76 -13.06 26.44
N THR A 616 -3.89 -13.21 25.44
CA THR A 616 -3.71 -14.49 24.76
C THR A 616 -2.99 -15.49 25.66
N ILE A 617 -1.94 -15.06 26.35
CA ILE A 617 -1.18 -15.94 27.25
C ILE A 617 -2.04 -16.36 28.45
N GLU A 618 -2.86 -15.46 28.99
CA GLU A 618 -3.82 -15.74 30.05
C GLU A 618 -4.73 -16.93 29.70
N VAL A 619 -5.25 -16.97 28.47
CA VAL A 619 -6.12 -18.06 27.99
C VAL A 619 -5.38 -19.40 27.89
N LEU A 620 -4.08 -19.39 27.61
CA LEU A 620 -3.26 -20.60 27.42
C LEU A 620 -2.64 -21.10 28.72
N CYS A 621 -2.54 -20.24 29.73
CA CYS A 621 -2.01 -20.53 31.05
C CYS A 621 -3.03 -21.27 31.92
N ARG A 622 -2.53 -22.04 32.89
CA ARG A 622 -3.38 -22.62 33.92
C ARG A 622 -3.84 -21.54 34.89
N ARG A 623 -5.15 -21.52 35.20
CA ARG A 623 -5.79 -20.51 36.05
C ARG A 623 -5.19 -20.42 37.46
N ASP A 624 -4.66 -21.51 37.99
CA ASP A 624 -4.01 -21.56 39.30
C ASP A 624 -2.66 -20.83 39.35
N THR A 625 -2.05 -20.55 38.20
CA THR A 625 -0.76 -19.83 38.12
C THR A 625 -0.92 -18.34 37.86
N ILE A 626 -2.12 -17.89 37.47
CA ILE A 626 -2.39 -16.50 37.11
C ILE A 626 -2.66 -15.69 38.38
N PRO A 627 -1.93 -14.59 38.61
CA PRO A 627 -2.14 -13.75 39.79
C PRO A 627 -3.51 -13.09 39.82
N THR A 628 -4.09 -12.95 41.02
CA THR A 628 -5.40 -12.30 41.20
C THR A 628 -5.39 -10.82 40.81
N ASN A 629 -4.23 -10.16 40.89
CA ASN A 629 -3.99 -8.77 40.50
C ASN A 629 -3.52 -8.59 39.04
N PHE A 630 -3.54 -9.65 38.23
CA PHE A 630 -3.03 -9.64 36.85
C PHE A 630 -3.64 -8.52 36.00
N HIS A 631 -4.98 -8.43 35.93
CA HIS A 631 -5.65 -7.41 35.11
C HIS A 631 -5.44 -5.98 35.63
N SER A 632 -5.37 -5.79 36.95
CA SER A 632 -5.17 -4.48 37.55
C SER A 632 -3.78 -3.92 37.22
N ASN A 633 -2.73 -4.74 37.38
CA ASN A 633 -1.36 -4.34 37.05
C ASN A 633 -1.17 -4.16 35.54
N LEU A 634 -1.76 -5.03 34.72
CA LEU A 634 -1.75 -4.88 33.27
C LEU A 634 -2.40 -3.55 32.85
N LEU A 635 -3.53 -3.18 33.46
CA LEU A 635 -4.22 -1.93 33.19
C LEU A 635 -3.39 -0.71 33.60
N GLU A 636 -2.67 -0.78 34.72
CA GLU A 636 -1.79 0.28 35.18
C GLU A 636 -0.66 0.55 34.16
N PHE A 637 0.11 -0.48 33.80
CA PHE A 637 1.19 -0.33 32.83
C PHE A 637 0.69 0.10 31.44
N THR A 638 -0.45 -0.42 30.99
CA THR A 638 -1.00 -0.03 29.67
C THR A 638 -1.57 1.38 29.66
N ARG A 639 -2.04 1.91 30.81
CA ARG A 639 -2.46 3.31 30.95
C ARG A 639 -1.28 4.27 30.91
N GLU A 640 -0.14 3.85 31.44
CA GLU A 640 1.13 4.60 31.39
C GLU A 640 1.82 4.52 30.01
N GLY A 641 1.22 3.83 29.04
CA GLY A 641 1.75 3.78 27.66
C GLY A 641 2.77 2.69 27.40
N PHE A 642 3.06 1.85 28.41
CA PHE A 642 3.98 0.75 28.23
C PHE A 642 3.38 -0.34 27.33
N ARG A 643 4.26 -0.97 26.56
CA ARG A 643 3.95 -2.21 25.84
C ARG A 643 4.26 -3.38 26.76
N VAL A 644 3.21 -4.09 27.17
CA VAL A 644 3.33 -5.24 28.07
C VAL A 644 3.23 -6.54 27.28
N LEU A 645 4.12 -7.48 27.54
CA LEU A 645 4.04 -8.87 27.08
C LEU A 645 3.95 -9.80 28.29
N ALA A 646 3.25 -10.91 28.13
CA ALA A 646 3.23 -11.98 29.12
C ALA A 646 4.19 -13.11 28.71
N LEU A 647 4.86 -13.67 29.71
CA LEU A 647 5.76 -14.81 29.57
C LEU A 647 5.16 -16.02 30.28
N ALA A 648 5.28 -17.18 29.66
CA ALA A 648 4.81 -18.44 30.21
C ALA A 648 5.69 -19.61 29.76
N TRP A 649 5.66 -20.71 30.51
CA TRP A 649 6.43 -21.90 30.16
C TRP A 649 5.78 -23.21 30.58
N ARG A 650 6.29 -24.34 30.08
CA ARG A 650 5.87 -25.67 30.53
C ARG A 650 6.94 -26.74 30.23
N PRO A 651 7.22 -27.65 31.18
CA PRO A 651 8.04 -28.83 30.89
C PRO A 651 7.27 -29.89 30.09
N ILE A 652 7.93 -30.49 29.11
CA ILE A 652 7.40 -31.48 28.16
C ILE A 652 8.27 -32.73 28.20
N LYS A 653 7.65 -33.86 28.55
CA LYS A 653 8.25 -35.19 28.43
C LYS A 653 7.84 -35.81 27.09
N ALA A 654 8.70 -35.72 26.08
CA ALA A 654 8.48 -36.31 24.77
C ALA A 654 9.81 -36.70 24.09
N SER A 655 9.75 -37.63 23.14
CA SER A 655 10.89 -37.95 22.28
C SER A 655 11.13 -36.86 21.23
N TYR A 656 12.37 -36.71 20.77
CA TYR A 656 12.77 -35.71 19.78
C TYR A 656 11.94 -35.75 18.48
N LEU A 657 11.71 -36.95 17.93
CA LEU A 657 10.90 -37.12 16.71
C LEU A 657 9.46 -36.62 16.87
N ARG A 658 8.89 -36.77 18.07
CA ARG A 658 7.54 -36.27 18.37
C ARG A 658 7.53 -34.75 18.45
N ILE A 659 8.57 -34.13 18.99
CA ILE A 659 8.72 -32.67 19.11
C ILE A 659 8.85 -32.01 17.74
N MET A 660 9.50 -32.65 16.77
CA MET A 660 9.58 -32.11 15.42
C MET A 660 8.25 -32.17 14.66
N ARG A 661 7.32 -33.06 15.05
CA ARG A 661 6.02 -33.24 14.38
C ARG A 661 4.82 -32.66 15.12
N ILE A 662 4.97 -32.30 16.40
CA ILE A 662 3.84 -31.80 17.20
C ILE A 662 3.31 -30.48 16.62
N SER A 663 1.98 -30.33 16.57
CA SER A 663 1.34 -29.10 16.13
C SER A 663 1.40 -28.03 17.21
N ARG A 664 1.41 -26.76 16.79
CA ARG A 664 1.51 -25.58 17.66
C ARG A 664 0.48 -25.60 18.80
N ASP A 665 -0.78 -25.84 18.48
CA ASP A 665 -1.89 -25.82 19.46
C ASP A 665 -1.74 -26.88 20.55
N ARG A 666 -1.07 -28.00 20.26
CA ARG A 666 -0.79 -29.06 21.23
C ARG A 666 0.41 -28.76 22.12
N VAL A 667 1.25 -27.79 21.78
CA VAL A 667 2.37 -27.40 22.65
C VAL A 667 1.98 -26.20 23.51
N GLU A 668 1.16 -25.30 22.98
CA GLU A 668 0.72 -24.05 23.61
C GLU A 668 -0.55 -24.24 24.45
N HIS A 669 -0.57 -25.17 25.42
CA HIS A 669 -1.70 -25.32 26.33
C HIS A 669 -1.24 -25.64 27.76
N ASN A 670 -2.06 -25.30 28.76
CA ASN A 670 -1.78 -25.52 30.18
C ASN A 670 -0.39 -25.00 30.59
N LEU A 671 -0.03 -23.81 30.11
CA LEU A 671 1.25 -23.17 30.43
C LEU A 671 1.24 -22.65 31.88
N LEU A 672 2.42 -22.50 32.47
CA LEU A 672 2.62 -21.89 33.77
C LEU A 672 3.01 -20.42 33.56
N PHE A 673 2.27 -19.50 34.15
CA PHE A 673 2.52 -18.07 34.00
C PHE A 673 3.78 -17.65 34.76
N LEU A 674 4.72 -16.98 34.06
CA LEU A 674 6.03 -16.59 34.61
C LEU A 674 6.08 -15.14 35.06
N GLY A 675 5.40 -14.24 34.37
CA GLY A 675 5.48 -12.82 34.65
C GLY A 675 5.17 -11.94 33.44
N LEU A 676 5.35 -10.63 33.64
CA LEU A 676 5.16 -9.62 32.62
C LEU A 676 6.50 -9.01 32.21
N LEU A 677 6.66 -8.74 30.93
CA LEU A 677 7.76 -8.00 30.34
C LEU A 677 7.22 -6.63 29.93
N VAL A 678 7.75 -5.55 30.51
CA VAL A 678 7.25 -4.19 30.32
C VAL A 678 8.27 -3.39 29.51
N MET A 679 7.82 -2.83 28.39
CA MET A 679 8.67 -2.08 27.47
C MET A 679 8.16 -0.66 27.25
N GLU A 680 9.09 0.25 27.08
CA GLU A 680 8.85 1.67 26.85
C GLU A 680 8.86 1.98 25.34
N ASN A 681 7.80 2.62 24.84
CA ASN A 681 7.76 3.22 23.51
C ASN A 681 8.09 4.70 23.65
N ARG A 682 9.35 5.09 23.42
CA ARG A 682 9.75 6.49 23.56
C ARG A 682 9.23 7.34 22.40
N LEU A 683 8.60 8.45 22.74
CA LEU A 683 8.27 9.49 21.77
C LEU A 683 9.53 10.16 21.25
N LYS A 684 9.56 10.46 19.95
CA LYS A 684 10.59 11.34 19.41
C LYS A 684 10.47 12.72 20.06
N PRO A 685 11.59 13.37 20.41
CA PRO A 685 11.55 14.68 21.05
C PRO A 685 10.89 15.75 20.16
N GLU A 686 10.87 15.55 18.84
CA GLU A 686 10.24 16.45 17.88
C GLU A 686 8.72 16.27 17.77
N SER A 687 8.17 15.12 18.17
CA SER A 687 6.75 14.77 17.93
C SER A 687 5.78 15.74 18.57
N GLY A 688 5.89 15.97 19.89
CA GLY A 688 5.00 16.91 20.60
C GLY A 688 5.03 18.33 20.02
N PRO A 689 6.20 18.97 19.86
CA PRO A 689 6.31 20.31 19.25
C PRO A 689 5.71 20.41 17.84
N VAL A 690 5.88 19.38 17.00
CA VAL A 690 5.31 19.34 15.64
C VAL A 690 3.79 19.24 15.68
N ILE A 691 3.23 18.35 16.49
CA ILE A 691 1.77 18.21 16.66
C ILE A 691 1.15 19.52 17.14
N LYS A 692 1.80 20.19 18.10
CA LYS A 692 1.37 21.50 18.59
C LYS A 692 1.37 22.57 17.49
N THR A 693 2.42 22.60 16.66
CA THR A 693 2.51 23.53 15.52
C THR A 693 1.40 23.27 14.49
N LEU A 694 1.08 22.01 14.22
CA LEU A 694 -0.01 21.63 13.32
C LEU A 694 -1.39 22.04 13.88
N ARG A 695 -1.65 21.80 15.17
CA ARG A 695 -2.87 22.26 15.85
C ARG A 695 -2.99 23.79 15.78
N GLN A 696 -1.90 24.52 16.05
CA GLN A 696 -1.87 25.99 15.94
C GLN A 696 -2.13 26.49 14.51
N ALA A 697 -1.72 25.73 13.51
CA ALA A 697 -1.99 26.02 12.10
C ALA A 697 -3.41 25.61 11.64
N ASN A 698 -4.28 25.14 12.55
CA ASN A 698 -5.60 24.56 12.23
C ASN A 698 -5.53 23.36 11.27
N ILE A 699 -4.45 22.59 11.32
CA ILE A 699 -4.29 21.32 10.60
C ILE A 699 -4.58 20.20 11.60
N ARG A 700 -5.56 19.34 11.31
CA ARG A 700 -5.98 18.27 12.22
C ARG A 700 -4.98 17.11 12.19
N PRO A 701 -4.25 16.82 13.27
CA PRO A 701 -3.46 15.60 13.38
C PRO A 701 -4.38 14.40 13.66
N VAL A 702 -4.09 13.27 13.03
CA VAL A 702 -4.79 11.99 13.25
C VAL A 702 -3.74 10.88 13.31
N MET A 703 -3.80 10.02 14.32
CA MET A 703 -3.00 8.80 14.39
C MET A 703 -3.75 7.65 13.73
N VAL A 704 -3.07 6.91 12.84
CA VAL A 704 -3.56 5.68 12.22
C VAL A 704 -2.55 4.58 12.50
N THR A 705 -2.91 3.63 13.36
CA THR A 705 -1.98 2.60 13.85
C THR A 705 -2.67 1.25 13.99
N GLY A 706 -1.90 0.17 13.83
CA GLY A 706 -2.32 -1.21 14.08
C GLY A 706 -2.04 -1.70 15.51
N ASP A 707 -1.49 -0.85 16.37
CA ASP A 707 -1.15 -1.20 17.74
C ASP A 707 -2.36 -1.26 18.66
N HIS A 708 -2.16 -1.81 19.87
CA HIS A 708 -3.22 -1.86 20.88
C HIS A 708 -3.77 -0.46 21.19
N MET A 709 -5.09 -0.38 21.37
CA MET A 709 -5.83 0.88 21.52
C MET A 709 -5.34 1.72 22.70
N LEU A 710 -5.09 1.11 23.87
CA LEU A 710 -4.66 1.84 25.08
C LEU A 710 -3.28 2.47 24.93
N THR A 711 -2.32 1.74 24.35
CA THR A 711 -0.97 2.25 24.06
C THR A 711 -1.04 3.41 23.08
N SER A 712 -1.87 3.29 22.05
CA SER A 712 -2.07 4.34 21.06
C SER A 712 -2.70 5.60 21.67
N LEU A 713 -3.64 5.43 22.61
CA LEU A 713 -4.26 6.52 23.35
C LEU A 713 -3.25 7.26 24.25
N SER A 714 -2.40 6.53 24.97
CA SER A 714 -1.34 7.15 25.79
C SER A 714 -0.37 7.94 24.92
N VAL A 715 0.17 7.34 23.84
CA VAL A 715 1.08 8.06 22.93
C VAL A 715 0.42 9.31 22.33
N ALA A 716 -0.88 9.23 22.01
CA ALA A 716 -1.63 10.37 21.50
C ALA A 716 -1.81 11.49 22.56
N ARG A 717 -1.94 11.15 23.84
CA ARG A 717 -1.95 12.12 24.95
C ARG A 717 -0.56 12.71 25.19
N ASP A 718 0.46 11.87 25.20
CA ASP A 718 1.84 12.27 25.48
C ASP A 718 2.39 13.24 24.41
N CYS A 719 1.96 13.11 23.15
CA CYS A 719 2.28 14.06 22.08
C CYS A 719 1.28 15.23 21.94
N GLU A 720 0.37 15.41 22.90
CA GLU A 720 -0.67 16.45 22.90
C GLU A 720 -1.57 16.44 21.64
N MET A 721 -1.74 15.26 21.02
CA MET A 721 -2.66 15.09 19.89
C MET A 721 -4.11 15.08 20.35
N ILE A 722 -4.34 14.52 21.53
CA ILE A 722 -5.61 14.56 22.27
C ILE A 722 -5.35 15.09 23.68
N ASP A 723 -6.31 15.80 24.25
CA ASP A 723 -6.18 16.33 25.60
C ASP A 723 -6.61 15.25 26.62
N GLU A 724 -6.09 15.27 27.85
CA GLU A 724 -6.40 14.26 28.87
C GLU A 724 -7.90 14.18 29.21
N LEU A 725 -8.60 15.31 29.06
CA LEU A 725 -10.03 15.47 29.32
C LEU A 725 -10.91 15.05 28.14
N ASP A 726 -10.33 14.73 26.98
CA ASP A 726 -11.09 14.33 25.81
C ASP A 726 -11.75 12.97 26.03
N ARG A 727 -13.05 12.91 25.67
CA ARG A 727 -13.83 11.67 25.77
C ARG A 727 -13.43 10.70 24.68
N VAL A 728 -13.15 9.47 25.08
CA VAL A 728 -12.79 8.39 24.16
C VAL A 728 -14.03 7.57 23.83
N VAL A 729 -14.28 7.42 22.52
CA VAL A 729 -15.38 6.60 21.98
C VAL A 729 -14.76 5.48 21.15
N ILE A 730 -15.16 4.25 21.45
CA ILE A 730 -14.73 3.04 20.76
C ILE A 730 -15.82 2.67 19.76
N VAL A 731 -15.42 2.46 18.51
CA VAL A 731 -16.34 2.13 17.42
C VAL A 731 -15.99 0.75 16.88
N THR A 732 -16.92 -0.20 17.01
CA THR A 732 -16.79 -1.53 16.42
C THR A 732 -17.64 -1.60 15.17
N ALA A 733 -17.03 -1.83 14.01
CA ALA A 733 -17.74 -1.98 12.74
C ALA A 733 -17.63 -3.41 12.20
N ARG A 734 -18.75 -3.97 11.76
CA ARG A 734 -18.82 -5.27 11.07
C ARG A 734 -18.88 -5.03 9.56
N PRO A 735 -18.21 -5.85 8.74
CA PRO A 735 -18.35 -5.76 7.29
C PRO A 735 -19.83 -6.01 6.91
N PRO A 736 -20.34 -5.30 5.89
CA PRO A 736 -21.68 -5.59 5.38
C PRO A 736 -21.71 -7.06 4.90
N PRO A 737 -22.83 -7.79 5.09
CA PRO A 737 -22.97 -9.12 4.52
C PRO A 737 -22.73 -9.04 3.01
N CYS A 738 -21.87 -9.92 2.49
CA CYS A 738 -21.61 -9.99 1.06
C CYS A 738 -22.95 -10.24 0.33
N PRO A 739 -23.22 -9.56 -0.80
CA PRO A 739 -24.37 -9.92 -1.61
C PRO A 739 -24.19 -11.38 -2.03
N VAL A 740 -25.11 -12.23 -1.59
CA VAL A 740 -25.24 -13.58 -2.12
C VAL A 740 -25.51 -13.39 -3.62
N ASN A 741 -24.68 -13.96 -4.48
CA ASN A 741 -25.01 -14.06 -5.89
C ASN A 741 -26.26 -14.96 -5.97
N ASP A 742 -27.39 -14.39 -6.39
CA ASP A 742 -28.67 -15.09 -6.64
C ASP A 742 -28.59 -16.06 -7.86
N PHE A 743 -27.47 -16.76 -8.04
CA PHE A 743 -27.27 -17.72 -9.13
C PHE A 743 -27.26 -19.20 -8.68
N ASP A 744 -27.40 -19.50 -7.39
CA ASP A 744 -27.41 -20.89 -6.88
C ASP A 744 -28.74 -21.33 -6.22
N SER A 745 -29.83 -20.56 -6.34
CA SER A 745 -31.14 -20.94 -5.78
C SER A 745 -31.95 -21.92 -6.62
N ASP A 746 -31.51 -22.29 -7.83
CA ASP A 746 -32.25 -23.20 -8.72
C ASP A 746 -31.77 -24.67 -8.69
N VAL A 747 -30.80 -25.05 -7.83
CA VAL A 747 -30.22 -26.42 -7.82
C VAL A 747 -30.48 -27.22 -6.52
N LEU A 748 -31.24 -26.72 -5.54
CA LEU A 748 -31.51 -27.45 -4.29
C LEU A 748 -33.01 -27.59 -3.96
N ASN A 749 -33.86 -27.83 -4.96
CA ASN A 749 -35.26 -28.19 -4.78
C ASN A 749 -35.58 -29.61 -5.28
N GLU A 750 -34.72 -30.60 -5.01
CA GLU A 750 -35.10 -32.02 -5.07
C GLU A 750 -34.45 -32.81 -3.92
N SER A 751 -34.98 -32.66 -2.71
CA SER A 751 -34.89 -33.72 -1.71
C SER A 751 -36.05 -33.60 -0.72
N GLN A 752 -36.93 -34.60 -0.74
CA GLN A 752 -38.10 -34.74 0.12
C GLN A 752 -37.72 -34.74 1.61
N PRO A 753 -38.48 -34.08 2.51
CA PRO A 753 -38.25 -34.20 3.94
C PRO A 753 -38.97 -35.42 4.54
N ILE A 754 -38.20 -36.28 5.20
CA ILE A 754 -38.64 -37.36 6.08
C ILE A 754 -39.16 -36.73 7.40
N PRO A 755 -40.26 -37.23 8.01
CA PRO A 755 -40.86 -36.60 9.19
C PRO A 755 -40.20 -37.06 10.49
N VAL A 756 -39.95 -36.13 11.42
CA VAL A 756 -39.59 -36.40 12.82
C VAL A 756 -40.61 -35.70 13.73
N PRO A 757 -41.12 -36.33 14.80
CA PRO A 757 -42.38 -35.94 15.43
C PRO A 757 -42.25 -34.87 16.53
N ASN A 758 -43.39 -34.21 16.72
CA ASN A 758 -43.73 -33.20 17.72
C ASN A 758 -43.38 -33.54 19.17
N ASN A 759 -42.91 -32.52 19.89
CA ASN A 759 -43.25 -32.16 21.28
C ASN A 759 -42.92 -30.64 21.36
N GLY A 760 -43.81 -29.69 21.60
CA GLY A 760 -44.97 -29.66 22.47
C GLY A 760 -44.68 -28.67 23.60
N LEU A 761 -44.90 -27.37 23.40
CA LEU A 761 -45.54 -26.50 24.41
C LEU A 761 -45.94 -25.14 23.82
N SER A 762 -47.20 -24.84 24.07
CA SER A 762 -48.04 -23.71 23.69
C SER A 762 -47.82 -22.46 24.54
N THR A 763 -48.01 -21.28 23.92
CA THR A 763 -48.78 -20.08 24.37
C THR A 763 -48.33 -18.91 23.47
N GLU A 764 -49.12 -18.01 22.91
CA GLU A 764 -50.54 -17.66 22.89
C GLU A 764 -50.70 -16.72 21.69
N LYS A 765 -51.84 -16.78 21.01
CA LYS A 765 -52.21 -15.89 19.90
C LYS A 765 -52.60 -14.52 20.45
N ASN A 766 -52.28 -13.46 19.71
CA ASN A 766 -53.29 -12.45 19.41
C ASN A 766 -53.10 -11.89 17.99
N PRO A 767 -54.14 -11.95 17.14
CA PRO A 767 -54.14 -11.41 15.79
C PRO A 767 -54.57 -9.94 15.81
N ASN A 768 -54.09 -9.13 14.86
CA ASN A 768 -54.92 -8.10 14.21
C ASN A 768 -54.19 -7.43 13.04
N ASN A 769 -54.93 -7.36 11.94
CA ASN A 769 -54.86 -6.46 10.80
C ASN A 769 -53.90 -6.77 9.63
N ILE A 770 -54.51 -7.46 8.65
CA ILE A 770 -54.25 -7.42 7.22
C ILE A 770 -55.01 -6.23 6.60
N GLN A 771 -54.51 -5.73 5.46
CA GLN A 771 -54.97 -4.62 4.59
C GLN A 771 -54.25 -3.30 4.93
N ASP A 772 -53.41 -2.69 4.07
CA ASP A 772 -53.59 -2.45 2.64
C ASP A 772 -52.29 -2.56 1.82
N ALA A 773 -52.43 -3.07 0.61
CA ALA A 773 -51.48 -2.89 -0.49
C ALA A 773 -51.86 -1.64 -1.27
N THR A 774 -50.90 -0.74 -1.55
CA THR A 774 -50.89 0.08 -2.77
C THR A 774 -49.48 0.64 -3.01
N ASN A 775 -49.02 0.47 -4.24
CA ASN A 775 -47.75 0.92 -4.77
C ASN A 775 -47.60 2.45 -4.72
N ALA A 776 -46.45 2.93 -4.27
CA ALA A 776 -45.82 4.15 -4.77
C ALA A 776 -44.31 4.08 -4.54
N GLY A 777 -43.56 4.09 -5.64
CA GLY A 777 -42.11 4.09 -5.61
C GLY A 777 -41.54 5.32 -4.89
N ASN A 778 -40.46 5.13 -4.17
CA ASN A 778 -39.41 6.11 -4.02
C ASN A 778 -38.15 5.45 -3.49
N ASN A 779 -37.03 5.85 -4.09
CA ASN A 779 -35.65 5.57 -3.73
C ASN A 779 -35.46 5.13 -2.27
N LYS A 780 -35.05 3.87 -2.08
CA LYS A 780 -34.50 3.41 -0.79
C LYS A 780 -33.22 4.20 -0.52
N ASN A 781 -33.36 5.26 0.27
CA ASN A 781 -32.32 5.65 1.22
C ASN A 781 -31.87 4.37 1.93
N PHE A 782 -30.60 4.03 1.81
CA PHE A 782 -29.96 3.04 2.67
C PHE A 782 -30.34 3.40 4.11
N SER A 783 -31.14 2.56 4.75
CA SER A 783 -31.76 2.86 6.03
C SER A 783 -30.70 2.94 7.13
N ASP A 784 -30.73 4.03 7.90
CA ASP A 784 -29.90 4.25 9.10
C ASP A 784 -29.97 3.05 10.08
N ASP A 785 -31.06 2.29 10.06
CA ASP A 785 -31.23 1.09 10.89
C ASP A 785 -30.31 -0.09 10.50
N LEU A 786 -29.92 -0.21 9.22
CA LEU A 786 -28.95 -1.24 8.80
C LEU A 786 -27.54 -0.83 9.25
N ILE A 787 -27.22 0.46 9.17
CA ILE A 787 -25.95 1.04 9.62
C ILE A 787 -25.81 0.88 11.15
N ASN A 788 -26.89 1.10 11.90
CA ASN A 788 -26.93 0.91 13.36
C ASN A 788 -26.71 -0.56 13.79
N SER A 789 -26.99 -1.54 12.92
CA SER A 789 -26.68 -2.95 13.18
C SER A 789 -25.22 -3.31 12.86
N LEU A 790 -24.58 -2.54 11.97
CA LEU A 790 -23.23 -2.76 11.49
C LEU A 790 -22.17 -2.03 12.32
N VAL A 791 -22.54 -0.95 13.02
CA VAL A 791 -21.60 -0.11 13.80
C VAL A 791 -22.10 0.05 15.24
N GLN A 792 -21.30 -0.39 16.21
CA GLN A 792 -21.56 -0.26 17.65
C GLN A 792 -20.62 0.75 18.29
N PHE A 793 -21.17 1.66 19.08
CA PHE A 793 -20.43 2.68 19.84
C PHE A 793 -20.36 2.28 21.32
N HIS A 794 -19.16 2.21 21.86
CA HIS A 794 -18.91 1.99 23.29
C HIS A 794 -18.14 3.19 23.85
N TYR A 795 -18.49 3.66 25.04
CA TYR A 795 -17.70 4.69 25.73
C TYR A 795 -16.54 4.01 26.43
N ALA A 796 -15.34 4.62 26.41
CA ALA A 796 -14.19 4.04 27.13
C ALA A 796 -14.38 4.02 28.66
N GLU A 797 -15.35 4.77 29.20
CA GLU A 797 -15.76 4.68 30.61
C GLU A 797 -16.33 3.29 30.96
N ASP A 798 -16.79 2.51 29.97
CA ASP A 798 -17.24 1.13 30.13
C ASP A 798 -16.10 0.10 30.13
N LEU A 799 -14.84 0.50 29.82
CA LEU A 799 -13.67 -0.39 29.84
C LEU A 799 -13.28 -0.84 31.26
N HIS A 800 -13.96 -0.33 32.29
CA HIS A 800 -13.73 -0.65 33.70
C HIS A 800 -14.43 -1.95 34.13
N ARG A 801 -15.07 -2.68 33.20
CA ARG A 801 -15.62 -4.02 33.44
C ARG A 801 -14.83 -5.08 32.67
N PRO A 802 -14.60 -6.28 33.24
CA PRO A 802 -13.98 -7.37 32.51
C PRO A 802 -14.80 -7.70 31.25
N VAL A 803 -14.09 -8.01 30.15
CA VAL A 803 -14.61 -8.17 28.78
C VAL A 803 -15.69 -9.25 28.66
N THR A 804 -15.90 -10.08 29.68
CA THR A 804 -16.93 -11.12 29.72
C THR A 804 -18.36 -10.62 30.00
N GLU A 805 -18.56 -9.38 30.47
CA GLU A 805 -19.89 -8.89 30.90
C GLU A 805 -20.57 -7.88 29.95
N VAL A 806 -19.99 -7.57 28.80
CA VAL A 806 -20.59 -6.58 27.86
C VAL A 806 -21.71 -7.17 26.99
N ALA A 807 -22.03 -8.46 27.17
CA ALA A 807 -23.25 -9.03 26.61
C ALA A 807 -24.43 -8.83 27.58
N THR A 808 -25.41 -8.02 27.16
CA THR A 808 -26.73 -7.80 27.77
C THR A 808 -26.83 -6.72 28.86
N THR A 809 -26.95 -5.45 28.44
CA THR A 809 -27.78 -4.49 29.20
C THR A 809 -28.67 -3.70 28.24
N ASN A 810 -29.99 -3.87 28.41
CA ASN A 810 -31.04 -3.25 27.61
C ASN A 810 -31.08 -1.73 27.76
N ILE A 811 -30.76 -1.00 26.68
CA ILE A 811 -30.73 0.47 26.58
C ILE A 811 -32.15 1.11 26.56
N GLN A 812 -33.23 0.34 26.61
CA GLN A 812 -34.60 0.87 26.54
C GLN A 812 -35.05 1.62 27.81
N LEU A 813 -34.51 1.33 28.99
CA LEU A 813 -34.99 1.93 30.25
C LEU A 813 -34.45 3.35 30.52
N LYS A 814 -33.26 3.71 30.03
CA LYS A 814 -32.68 5.05 30.26
C LYS A 814 -33.20 6.14 29.29
N ARG A 815 -33.79 5.75 28.15
CA ARG A 815 -34.24 6.68 27.10
C ARG A 815 -35.58 7.35 27.41
N ASN A 816 -36.37 6.81 28.35
CA ASN A 816 -37.65 7.39 28.75
C ASN A 816 -37.52 8.46 29.84
N LEU A 817 -36.44 8.47 30.62
CA LEU A 817 -36.23 9.48 31.68
C LEU A 817 -35.56 10.77 31.19
N THR A 818 -34.79 10.75 30.09
CA THR A 818 -34.08 11.95 29.59
C THR A 818 -34.84 12.74 28.52
N LYS A 819 -36.02 12.25 28.10
CA LYS A 819 -36.85 12.92 27.08
C LYS A 819 -37.85 13.94 27.66
N SER A 820 -38.11 13.95 28.97
CA SER A 820 -38.98 14.94 29.61
C SER A 820 -38.29 16.28 29.84
N ASP A 821 -37.01 16.29 30.22
CA ASP A 821 -36.40 17.51 30.79
C ASP A 821 -35.73 18.44 29.75
N ASN A 822 -35.44 17.95 28.54
CA ASN A 822 -34.72 18.73 27.52
C ASN A 822 -35.61 19.53 26.55
N ARG A 823 -36.93 19.53 26.73
CA ARG A 823 -37.86 20.27 25.84
C ARG A 823 -38.19 21.70 26.30
N GLU A 824 -37.90 22.09 27.54
CA GLU A 824 -38.20 23.45 28.03
C GLU A 824 -37.00 24.41 28.01
N THR A 825 -35.76 23.93 28.07
CA THR A 825 -34.56 24.79 28.15
C THR A 825 -34.04 25.28 26.79
N SER A 826 -34.39 24.63 25.67
CA SER A 826 -33.89 24.99 24.33
C SER A 826 -34.63 26.17 23.66
N LYS A 827 -35.85 26.50 24.11
CA LYS A 827 -36.65 27.59 23.51
C LYS A 827 -36.34 28.99 24.06
N GLN A 828 -35.75 29.12 25.26
CA GLN A 828 -35.38 30.44 25.83
C GLN A 828 -33.96 30.91 25.45
N SER A 829 -33.07 30.00 25.04
CA SER A 829 -31.68 30.33 24.65
C SER A 829 -31.57 30.93 23.23
N PHE A 830 -32.46 30.51 22.32
CA PHE A 830 -32.38 30.90 20.91
C PHE A 830 -32.88 32.33 20.63
N SER A 831 -33.78 32.89 21.46
CA SER A 831 -34.32 34.24 21.26
C SER A 831 -33.40 35.37 21.78
N LYS A 832 -32.44 35.07 22.66
CA LYS A 832 -31.47 36.05 23.18
C LYS A 832 -30.18 36.19 22.35
N ARG A 833 -29.88 35.25 21.45
CA ARG A 833 -28.64 35.28 20.62
C ARG A 833 -28.80 35.97 19.26
N LEU A 834 -30.01 36.33 18.84
CA LEU A 834 -30.23 37.04 17.56
C LEU A 834 -30.25 38.58 17.66
N LYS A 835 -30.24 39.17 18.86
CA LYS A 835 -30.31 40.64 19.05
C LYS A 835 -28.97 41.35 19.30
N THR A 836 -27.83 40.66 19.22
CA THR A 836 -26.48 41.23 19.44
C THR A 836 -25.57 41.22 18.21
N ARG A 837 -26.11 41.00 17.00
CA ARG A 837 -25.34 40.97 15.74
C ARG A 837 -25.71 42.07 14.72
N PHE A 838 -26.08 43.25 15.21
CA PHE A 838 -26.08 44.47 14.40
C PHE A 838 -25.42 45.60 15.20
N ASN A 839 -24.12 45.78 15.02
CA ASN A 839 -23.46 47.06 15.22
C ASN A 839 -22.21 47.15 14.34
N PHE A 840 -22.24 48.13 13.43
CA PHE A 840 -21.16 48.52 12.53
C PHE A 840 -19.99 49.13 13.31
N GLY A 841 -18.77 48.69 13.04
CA GLY A 841 -17.53 49.24 13.61
C GLY A 841 -16.37 49.22 12.61
N ARG A 842 -16.12 50.40 12.01
CA ARG A 842 -14.95 50.88 11.24
C ARG A 842 -13.74 49.93 11.10
N LEU A 843 -13.44 49.54 9.86
CA LEU A 843 -12.13 49.04 9.42
C LEU A 843 -11.27 50.20 8.89
N GLN A 844 -10.07 50.34 9.45
CA GLN A 844 -8.99 51.19 8.95
C GLN A 844 -8.41 50.64 7.63
N SER A 845 -7.92 51.57 6.81
CA SER A 845 -7.56 51.49 5.39
C SER A 845 -6.49 50.47 4.97
N PRO A 846 -6.61 49.83 3.78
CA PRO A 846 -5.54 49.08 3.13
C PRO A 846 -4.87 49.96 2.04
N SER A 847 -3.99 50.89 2.40
CA SER A 847 -3.23 51.66 1.38
C SER A 847 -1.71 51.52 1.43
N LYS A 848 -1.13 50.91 2.48
CA LYS A 848 0.34 50.83 2.62
C LYS A 848 0.97 49.53 2.10
N ALA A 849 0.19 48.47 1.88
CA ALA A 849 0.69 47.21 1.30
C ALA A 849 0.81 47.27 -0.24
N PHE A 850 -0.05 48.07 -0.88
CA PHE A 850 -0.10 48.19 -2.34
C PHE A 850 1.09 49.01 -2.91
N THR A 851 1.56 50.01 -2.17
CA THR A 851 2.69 50.86 -2.59
C THR A 851 4.05 50.15 -2.51
N ARG A 852 4.19 49.13 -1.65
CA ARG A 852 5.42 48.31 -1.59
C ARG A 852 5.53 47.31 -2.73
N TYR A 853 4.41 46.87 -3.29
CA TYR A 853 4.40 45.94 -4.43
C TYR A 853 4.74 46.64 -5.76
N LEU A 854 4.35 47.92 -5.93
CA LEU A 854 4.72 48.69 -7.12
C LEU A 854 6.21 49.05 -7.19
N ASN A 855 6.87 49.28 -6.04
CA ASN A 855 8.30 49.66 -6.03
C ASN A 855 9.25 48.48 -6.34
N VAL A 856 8.80 47.24 -6.19
CA VAL A 856 9.61 46.06 -6.58
C VAL A 856 9.47 45.76 -8.07
N LEU A 857 8.36 46.13 -8.70
CA LEU A 857 8.14 46.00 -10.14
C LEU A 857 8.81 47.10 -10.98
N TYR A 858 9.30 48.17 -10.35
CA TYR A 858 10.02 49.26 -11.03
C TYR A 858 11.56 49.06 -11.03
N LEU A 859 12.04 47.99 -10.39
CA LEU A 859 13.47 47.65 -10.23
C LEU A 859 13.85 46.30 -10.89
N LEU A 860 12.90 45.68 -11.59
CA LEU A 860 13.06 44.55 -12.51
C LEU A 860 12.62 45.00 -13.90
#